data_AF-W9SWU6-F1
#
_entry.id   AF-W9SWU6-F1
#
_cell.length_a   1.000
_cell.length_b   1.000
_cell.length_c   1.000
_cell.angle_alpha   90.00
_cell.angle_beta   90.00
_cell.angle_gamma   90.00
#
_symmetry.space_group_name_H-M   'P 1'
#
loop_
_entity.id
_entity.type
_entity.pdbx_description
1 polymer ?
#
loop_
_entity_poly.entity_id
_entity_poly.type
_entity_poly.pdbx_seq_one_letter_code
_entity_poly.pdbx_strand_id
1 'polypeptide(L)'
;MDILFAQIQADLRSNDALRQSSALLQALQQSAAGRDISVIAKSAVEEIVASPASAVCKKLAFDLIRSTRLTADLWDTVCTGIRNDFDFPDPDVTAAALSILAAIPSYRLSKLITDSNKEISSCFDSPSDNLRFSITETLGCILARDDLVTLCENNVNLLDKVSIWWTRIGQNMLDRSDAVAKVAFESVGRLFQEFDSKRMSRLAGDKLVDSENSVAIRSNWVSSMVDLVWKKRSALMARSLVLPVESFRATVFPIVYAVKAVASGSVEVIRKLSKSSGGSNGTVVDSNAEKLVGVSDVVSHLAPFLASSLEPALIFEVGINMLYLADVPGGKPEWASQSIIAILTLWDRQEFFSARESIVRAVVTNLHLLDLHMQVSLFRRLLLMVRNLRAESDRMHALACICRTALCVDLFAKESVRRGQKPLAGTDIASLFEDIRIKDDLNSVTSKSLFREELVASLVESCFQLSLPLPEQKNSGMESRVIGALAYGTGYGALNWTEPALEVVEVCRPCVKWDCDGRTYAIDCYLKLLVRLCQIYDTRGGVKRVKDGASQDQILNETRLQNLQRELVKDLREINTPRVCARVIWAVSEHIDLEGLDPLLADDPEDPLNIIISNIHKVLFTLDSSADTTNRLLDVQALLLCALRLGSRYARAGALLTKELEEFRSNNMADSVNKHQCRLILQRIKYATSHTESKWAGVSEARGDYPFSHHKLTVQFYEASAAQDRKLEGLVHNAILELWRPDPSELTLLLTKGVDSALLKVPPTAVTLTGSSDPCYVEAYHLTDSTDGRITLHLKVLNLTELELNRVDIRVGLSGALYFMDGSPQAVRQLRNLVSQDPVLCSVTVGVSQFERSALWVQVLYYPFCGSGGAGDYEGDYTEEDPQIMRQKRSLRPELGEPVILRCQPYKLPLTELLLPHKISPVEFFRLWPSLPAIVEYTGTYTYEGSGFKATAAQQYGASPFLSGLKSLSSKPFHRVCSHIIRTVAGFQLCLAAKTWYGGFLGMMIFGASEVSRNVDLGDETTTMICKFVVRASDASITKEIGSDLQGWLDDLTDGGVEYMPEDEVKQAAAERLRISMERIALLKAARPKAKVPKTDDDEENEDGVEEEEDKKKEKKKDGEEDDKKGPATLSKLTAEEVEHLSLQAAVLQEWHMLCKDRDTKVN
;
A
#
# COMPACT_ATOMS: atom_id res chain seq x y z
N MET A 1 -42.16 -5.96 38.27
CA MET A 1 -40.72 -6.23 38.04
C MET A 1 -39.91 -5.72 39.21
N ASP A 2 -40.05 -4.46 39.60
CA ASP A 2 -39.38 -3.89 40.79
C ASP A 2 -39.67 -4.66 42.08
N ILE A 3 -40.89 -5.22 42.22
CA ILE A 3 -41.26 -6.09 43.36
C ILE A 3 -40.44 -7.39 43.38
N LEU A 4 -40.19 -8.00 42.21
CA LEU A 4 -39.41 -9.23 42.11
C LEU A 4 -37.93 -8.95 42.43
N PHE A 5 -37.38 -7.85 41.93
CA PHE A 5 -35.99 -7.47 42.22
C PHE A 5 -35.81 -7.07 43.68
N ALA A 6 -36.77 -6.35 44.27
CA ALA A 6 -36.78 -6.04 45.69
C ALA A 6 -36.86 -7.31 46.55
N GLN A 7 -37.65 -8.32 46.13
CA GLN A 7 -37.72 -9.62 46.79
C GLN A 7 -36.38 -10.36 46.71
N ILE A 8 -35.78 -10.46 45.53
CA ILE A 8 -34.46 -11.09 45.34
C ILE A 8 -33.41 -10.40 46.22
N GLN A 9 -33.39 -9.06 46.27
CA GLN A 9 -32.48 -8.31 47.15
C GLN A 9 -32.73 -8.56 48.64
N ALA A 10 -33.99 -8.64 49.06
CA ALA A 10 -34.33 -8.97 50.44
C ALA A 10 -33.86 -10.38 50.83
N ASP A 11 -33.99 -11.33 49.92
CA ASP A 11 -33.55 -12.72 50.13
C ASP A 11 -32.02 -12.85 50.12
N LEU A 12 -31.31 -12.05 49.32
CA LEU A 12 -29.83 -11.98 49.34
C LEU A 12 -29.28 -11.41 50.66
N ARG A 13 -29.97 -10.43 51.26
CA ARG A 13 -29.62 -9.86 52.58
C ARG A 13 -29.97 -10.78 53.75
N SER A 14 -30.65 -11.89 53.49
CA SER A 14 -30.95 -12.85 54.55
C SER A 14 -29.70 -13.68 54.88
N ASN A 15 -29.49 -14.03 56.14
CA ASN A 15 -28.39 -14.91 56.55
C ASN A 15 -28.68 -16.41 56.29
N ASP A 16 -29.73 -16.72 55.52
CA ASP A 16 -30.16 -18.09 55.22
C ASP A 16 -29.62 -18.51 53.85
N ALA A 17 -28.69 -19.46 53.83
CA ALA A 17 -28.04 -19.97 52.63
C ALA A 17 -29.03 -20.54 51.59
N LEU A 18 -30.17 -21.10 52.00
CA LEU A 18 -31.18 -21.61 51.06
C LEU A 18 -31.94 -20.47 50.39
N ARG A 19 -32.24 -19.40 51.12
CA ARG A 19 -32.87 -18.20 50.55
C ARG A 19 -31.92 -17.46 49.62
N GLN A 20 -30.66 -17.28 50.04
CA GLN A 20 -29.62 -16.65 49.22
C GLN A 20 -29.37 -17.42 47.91
N SER A 21 -29.22 -18.75 47.98
CA SER A 21 -28.99 -19.58 46.77
C SER A 21 -30.20 -19.58 45.82
N SER A 22 -31.43 -19.66 46.35
CA SER A 22 -32.66 -19.53 45.55
C SER A 22 -32.75 -18.14 44.87
N ALA A 23 -32.40 -17.07 45.59
CA ALA A 23 -32.37 -15.72 45.06
C ALA A 23 -31.34 -15.54 43.95
N LEU A 24 -30.13 -16.10 44.10
CA LEU A 24 -29.08 -16.07 43.07
C LEU A 24 -29.48 -16.87 41.81
N LEU A 25 -30.12 -18.03 41.96
CA LEU A 25 -30.65 -18.79 40.82
C LEU A 25 -31.74 -18.02 40.07
N GLN A 26 -32.65 -17.37 40.80
CA GLN A 26 -33.64 -16.49 40.19
C GLN A 26 -32.98 -15.32 39.44
N ALA A 27 -31.93 -14.73 40.01
CA ALA A 27 -31.17 -13.66 39.37
C ALA A 27 -30.49 -14.11 38.07
N LEU A 28 -29.84 -15.28 38.07
CA LEU A 28 -29.24 -15.88 36.87
C LEU A 28 -30.30 -16.21 35.80
N GLN A 29 -31.49 -16.66 36.19
CA GLN A 29 -32.60 -16.88 35.26
C GLN A 29 -33.05 -15.57 34.59
N GLN A 30 -33.08 -14.46 35.34
CA GLN A 30 -33.37 -13.14 34.76
C GLN A 30 -32.25 -12.68 33.81
N SER A 31 -30.98 -12.95 34.16
CA SER A 31 -29.83 -12.68 33.28
C SER A 31 -29.93 -13.46 31.97
N ALA A 32 -30.27 -14.75 32.02
CA ALA A 32 -30.43 -15.61 30.84
C ALA A 32 -31.61 -15.16 29.96
N ALA A 33 -32.63 -14.53 30.54
CA ALA A 33 -33.73 -13.90 29.82
C ALA A 33 -33.37 -12.53 29.20
N GLY A 34 -32.10 -12.12 29.24
CA GLY A 34 -31.60 -10.86 28.66
C GLY A 34 -32.00 -9.61 29.44
N ARG A 35 -32.37 -9.74 30.73
CA ARG A 35 -32.80 -8.61 31.57
C ARG A 35 -31.61 -8.01 32.31
N ASP A 36 -31.65 -6.69 32.52
CA ASP A 36 -30.62 -5.99 33.31
C ASP A 36 -30.78 -6.34 34.80
N ILE A 37 -29.73 -6.93 35.36
CA ILE A 37 -29.65 -7.39 36.74
C ILE A 37 -28.58 -6.63 37.55
N SER A 38 -28.09 -5.49 37.06
CA SER A 38 -27.01 -4.72 37.69
C SER A 38 -27.31 -4.35 39.15
N VAL A 39 -28.58 -4.05 39.46
CA VAL A 39 -29.05 -3.73 40.82
C VAL A 39 -28.99 -4.94 41.76
N ILE A 40 -29.20 -6.15 41.23
CA ILE A 40 -29.08 -7.41 41.99
C ILE A 40 -27.61 -7.79 42.14
N ALA A 41 -26.80 -7.61 41.09
CA ALA A 41 -25.37 -7.88 41.11
C ALA A 41 -24.65 -7.04 42.18
N LYS A 42 -25.05 -5.78 42.36
CA LYS A 42 -24.58 -4.95 43.48
C LYS A 42 -24.82 -5.62 44.84
N SER A 43 -26.05 -6.07 45.09
CA SER A 43 -26.39 -6.75 46.35
C SER A 43 -25.67 -8.08 46.52
N ALA A 44 -25.43 -8.83 45.44
CA ALA A 44 -24.62 -10.05 45.49
C ALA A 44 -23.14 -9.76 45.85
N VAL A 45 -22.57 -8.68 45.34
CA VAL A 45 -21.19 -8.25 45.68
C VAL A 45 -21.09 -7.86 47.15
N GLU A 46 -22.01 -7.04 47.64
CA GLU A 46 -21.99 -6.51 49.01
C GLU A 46 -22.33 -7.57 50.07
N GLU A 47 -23.33 -8.43 49.80
CA GLU A 47 -23.87 -9.35 50.82
C GLU A 47 -23.27 -10.76 50.74
N ILE A 48 -22.80 -11.21 49.56
CA ILE A 48 -22.28 -12.57 49.35
C ILE A 48 -20.77 -12.59 49.11
N VAL A 49 -20.25 -11.72 48.25
CA VAL A 49 -18.81 -11.72 47.91
C VAL A 49 -17.97 -11.09 49.02
N ALA A 50 -18.40 -9.96 49.58
CA ALA A 50 -17.69 -9.28 50.66
C ALA A 50 -17.78 -10.01 52.01
N SER A 51 -18.83 -10.80 52.22
CA SER A 51 -19.14 -11.48 53.48
C SER A 51 -18.86 -12.99 53.41
N PRO A 52 -18.68 -13.68 54.55
CA PRO A 52 -18.61 -15.14 54.57
C PRO A 52 -19.98 -15.72 54.19
N ALA A 53 -20.01 -16.56 53.16
CA ALA A 53 -21.23 -17.19 52.66
C ALA A 53 -20.98 -18.68 52.37
N SER A 54 -22.06 -19.43 52.16
CA SER A 54 -21.94 -20.84 51.77
C SER A 54 -21.24 -21.00 50.41
N ALA A 55 -20.55 -22.12 50.21
CA ALA A 55 -19.84 -22.41 48.96
C ALA A 55 -20.73 -22.30 47.71
N VAL A 56 -21.98 -22.77 47.80
CA VAL A 56 -22.97 -22.68 46.71
C VAL A 56 -23.31 -21.23 46.40
N CYS A 57 -23.52 -20.40 47.43
CA CYS A 57 -23.84 -18.97 47.23
C CYS A 57 -22.65 -18.22 46.62
N LYS A 58 -21.41 -18.50 47.03
CA LYS A 58 -20.21 -17.90 46.46
C LYS A 58 -20.04 -18.23 44.98
N LYS A 59 -20.18 -19.51 44.59
CA LYS A 59 -20.10 -19.95 43.18
C LYS A 59 -21.15 -19.24 42.32
N LEU A 60 -22.42 -19.27 42.75
CA LEU A 60 -23.51 -18.62 42.02
C LEU A 60 -23.36 -17.10 41.94
N ALA A 61 -22.83 -16.46 42.99
CA ALA A 61 -22.56 -15.03 42.99
C ALA A 61 -21.46 -14.65 41.98
N PHE A 62 -20.40 -15.45 41.86
CA PHE A 62 -19.38 -15.24 40.84
C PHE A 62 -19.92 -15.43 39.42
N ASP A 63 -20.75 -16.46 39.19
CA ASP A 63 -21.42 -16.64 37.88
C ASP A 63 -22.29 -15.44 37.49
N LEU A 64 -23.03 -14.88 38.46
CA LEU A 64 -23.84 -13.68 38.28
C LEU A 64 -23.00 -12.43 37.97
N ILE A 65 -21.85 -12.29 38.64
CA ILE A 65 -20.93 -11.17 38.38
C ILE A 65 -20.35 -11.25 36.97
N ARG A 66 -20.01 -12.46 36.50
CA ARG A 66 -19.45 -12.66 35.16
C ARG A 66 -20.40 -12.23 34.05
N SER A 67 -21.72 -12.30 34.28
CA SER A 67 -22.74 -11.93 33.30
C SER A 67 -23.15 -10.45 33.35
N THR A 68 -22.53 -9.62 34.21
CA THR A 68 -22.95 -8.23 34.46
C THR A 68 -21.84 -7.19 34.35
N ARG A 69 -22.23 -5.93 34.14
CA ARG A 69 -21.30 -4.79 34.15
C ARG A 69 -21.32 -4.13 35.53
N LEU A 70 -20.23 -4.24 36.27
CA LEU A 70 -20.09 -3.60 37.58
C LEU A 70 -19.45 -2.21 37.45
N THR A 71 -19.81 -1.32 38.37
CA THR A 71 -19.17 -0.01 38.55
C THR A 71 -17.77 -0.16 39.18
N ALA A 72 -16.92 0.86 39.02
CA ALA A 72 -15.50 0.79 39.41
C ALA A 72 -15.25 0.59 40.93
N ASP A 73 -16.19 1.05 41.76
CA ASP A 73 -16.23 0.86 43.22
C ASP A 73 -16.54 -0.59 43.61
N LEU A 74 -17.48 -1.24 42.91
CA LEU A 74 -17.82 -2.63 43.18
C LEU A 74 -16.68 -3.59 42.83
N TRP A 75 -15.85 -3.24 41.83
CA TRP A 75 -14.67 -4.03 41.49
C TRP A 75 -13.61 -4.07 42.59
N ASP A 76 -13.49 -3.03 43.43
CA ASP A 76 -12.61 -3.08 44.61
C ASP A 76 -13.08 -4.16 45.60
N THR A 77 -14.37 -4.15 45.91
CA THR A 77 -15.00 -5.13 46.80
C THR A 77 -14.88 -6.55 46.27
N VAL A 78 -15.04 -6.74 44.95
CA VAL A 78 -14.83 -8.03 44.30
C VAL A 78 -13.36 -8.46 44.40
N CYS A 79 -12.40 -7.58 44.14
CA CYS A 79 -10.96 -7.90 44.26
C CYS A 79 -10.55 -8.25 45.70
N THR A 80 -11.17 -7.65 46.71
CA THR A 80 -10.97 -8.06 48.11
C THR A 80 -11.63 -9.41 48.41
N GLY A 81 -12.84 -9.65 47.89
CA GLY A 81 -13.56 -10.91 48.07
C GLY A 81 -12.83 -12.09 47.45
N ILE A 82 -12.33 -11.95 46.22
CA ILE A 82 -11.52 -12.97 45.53
C ILE A 82 -10.28 -13.34 46.35
N ARG A 83 -9.58 -12.35 46.93
CA ARG A 83 -8.40 -12.60 47.76
C ARG A 83 -8.73 -13.40 49.01
N ASN A 84 -9.83 -13.08 49.68
CA ASN A 84 -10.28 -13.85 50.85
C ASN A 84 -10.72 -15.27 50.47
N ASP A 85 -11.31 -15.43 49.28
CA ASP A 85 -11.82 -16.72 48.80
C ASP A 85 -10.71 -17.62 48.20
N PHE A 86 -9.46 -17.14 48.07
CA PHE A 86 -8.32 -18.01 47.71
C PHE A 86 -7.99 -19.04 48.78
N ASP A 87 -8.16 -18.69 50.06
CA ASP A 87 -7.95 -19.58 51.21
C ASP A 87 -9.24 -20.33 51.61
N PHE A 88 -10.28 -20.33 50.76
CA PHE A 88 -11.55 -20.97 51.07
C PHE A 88 -11.39 -22.51 51.16
N PRO A 89 -12.01 -23.19 52.15
CA PRO A 89 -11.82 -24.64 52.34
C PRO A 89 -12.29 -25.53 51.17
N ASP A 90 -13.32 -25.10 50.43
CA ASP A 90 -13.81 -25.78 49.23
C ASP A 90 -13.03 -25.28 47.99
N PRO A 91 -12.20 -26.14 47.34
CA PRO A 91 -11.38 -25.75 46.19
C PRO A 91 -12.20 -25.29 44.99
N ASP A 92 -13.47 -25.67 44.90
CA ASP A 92 -14.34 -25.23 43.81
C ASP A 92 -14.77 -23.76 43.97
N VAL A 93 -14.81 -23.23 45.19
CA VAL A 93 -15.05 -21.79 45.42
C VAL A 93 -13.84 -21.00 44.96
N THR A 94 -12.64 -21.50 45.26
CA THR A 94 -11.38 -20.94 44.74
C THR A 94 -11.33 -20.99 43.22
N ALA A 95 -11.77 -22.10 42.60
CA ALA A 95 -11.88 -22.21 41.15
C ALA A 95 -12.87 -21.19 40.55
N ALA A 96 -14.04 -21.01 41.17
CA ALA A 96 -14.99 -19.98 40.76
C ALA A 96 -14.40 -18.56 40.88
N ALA A 97 -13.71 -18.26 41.98
CA ALA A 97 -13.04 -16.99 42.20
C ALA A 97 -11.92 -16.73 41.17
N LEU A 98 -11.11 -17.73 40.86
CA LEU A 98 -10.08 -17.65 39.81
C LEU A 98 -10.69 -17.33 38.46
N SER A 99 -11.80 -17.97 38.11
CA SER A 99 -12.44 -17.78 36.81
C SER A 99 -12.87 -16.32 36.56
N ILE A 100 -13.14 -15.55 37.63
CA ILE A 100 -13.50 -14.12 37.54
C ILE A 100 -12.33 -13.25 37.11
N LEU A 101 -11.08 -13.69 37.28
CA LEU A 101 -9.91 -12.94 36.82
C LEU A 101 -10.02 -12.56 35.33
N ALA A 102 -10.68 -13.38 34.51
CA ALA A 102 -10.89 -13.11 33.08
C ALA A 102 -11.85 -11.93 32.81
N ALA A 103 -12.74 -11.63 33.77
CA ALA A 103 -13.72 -10.54 33.68
C ALA A 103 -13.22 -9.22 34.30
N ILE A 104 -12.06 -9.23 34.97
CA ILE A 104 -11.54 -8.04 35.67
C ILE A 104 -11.06 -6.98 34.66
N PRO A 105 -11.39 -5.70 34.88
CA PRO A 105 -10.89 -4.61 34.06
C PRO A 105 -9.35 -4.46 34.11
N SER A 106 -8.74 -4.12 32.97
CA SER A 106 -7.28 -4.06 32.79
C SER A 106 -6.58 -3.14 33.81
N TYR A 107 -7.20 -2.02 34.18
CA TYR A 107 -6.65 -1.06 35.15
C TYR A 107 -6.51 -1.62 36.58
N ARG A 108 -7.18 -2.73 36.92
CA ARG A 108 -7.06 -3.43 38.21
C ARG A 108 -6.24 -4.71 38.15
N LEU A 109 -6.20 -5.33 36.97
CA LEU A 109 -5.63 -6.66 36.78
C LEU A 109 -4.17 -6.74 37.25
N SER A 110 -3.33 -5.77 36.87
CA SER A 110 -1.91 -5.71 37.26
C SER A 110 -1.71 -5.69 38.78
N LYS A 111 -2.51 -4.88 39.50
CA LYS A 111 -2.44 -4.79 40.96
C LYS A 111 -2.87 -6.10 41.62
N LEU A 112 -4.00 -6.67 41.19
CA LEU A 112 -4.51 -7.92 41.77
C LEU A 112 -3.55 -9.10 41.55
N ILE A 113 -2.99 -9.23 40.35
CA ILE A 113 -1.97 -10.24 40.03
C ILE A 113 -0.75 -10.06 40.92
N THR A 114 -0.31 -8.81 41.12
CA THR A 114 0.87 -8.52 41.94
C THR A 114 0.63 -8.89 43.39
N ASP A 115 -0.51 -8.51 43.94
CA ASP A 115 -0.91 -8.73 45.34
C ASP A 115 -1.19 -10.21 45.64
N SER A 116 -1.74 -10.96 44.69
CA SER A 116 -2.22 -12.35 44.90
C SER A 116 -1.36 -13.41 44.18
N ASN A 117 -0.15 -13.05 43.79
CA ASN A 117 0.70 -13.91 42.95
C ASN A 117 1.01 -15.27 43.62
N LYS A 118 1.17 -15.28 44.95
CA LYS A 118 1.55 -16.48 45.71
C LYS A 118 0.39 -17.46 45.76
N GLU A 119 -0.80 -16.95 46.04
CA GLU A 119 -2.07 -17.68 46.13
C GLU A 119 -2.42 -18.27 44.76
N ILE A 120 -2.37 -17.44 43.70
CA ILE A 120 -2.62 -17.88 42.32
C ILE A 120 -1.61 -18.96 41.90
N SER A 121 -0.32 -18.78 42.20
CA SER A 121 0.71 -19.76 41.85
C SER A 121 0.53 -21.09 42.59
N SER A 122 0.03 -21.06 43.84
CA SER A 122 -0.23 -22.28 44.64
C SER A 122 -1.37 -23.13 44.08
N CYS A 123 -2.30 -22.54 43.33
CA CYS A 123 -3.43 -23.25 42.72
C CYS A 123 -2.96 -24.30 41.69
N PHE A 124 -1.80 -24.10 41.06
CA PHE A 124 -1.18 -25.09 40.16
C PHE A 124 -0.77 -26.38 40.88
N ASP A 125 -0.43 -26.31 42.16
CA ASP A 125 0.02 -27.47 42.96
C ASP A 125 -1.12 -28.12 43.76
N SER A 126 -2.36 -27.67 43.56
CA SER A 126 -3.51 -28.19 44.30
C SER A 126 -3.78 -29.67 44.00
N PRO A 127 -4.15 -30.48 45.01
CA PRO A 127 -4.57 -31.86 44.78
C PRO A 127 -5.88 -31.95 43.97
N SER A 128 -6.71 -30.91 43.96
CA SER A 128 -7.98 -30.87 43.23
C SER A 128 -7.74 -30.66 41.73
N ASP A 129 -8.21 -31.60 40.92
CA ASP A 129 -8.13 -31.54 39.47
C ASP A 129 -8.96 -30.37 38.90
N ASN A 130 -10.12 -30.07 39.50
CA ASN A 130 -10.97 -28.95 39.07
C ASN A 130 -10.30 -27.59 39.31
N LEU A 131 -9.57 -27.45 40.42
CA LEU A 131 -8.82 -26.21 40.69
C LEU A 131 -7.65 -26.05 39.72
N ARG A 132 -6.88 -27.12 39.45
CA ARG A 132 -5.80 -27.12 38.44
C ARG A 132 -6.32 -26.86 37.02
N PHE A 133 -7.52 -27.36 36.70
CA PHE A 133 -8.21 -27.08 35.44
C PHE A 133 -8.54 -25.59 35.32
N SER A 134 -9.23 -25.03 36.31
CA SER A 134 -9.72 -23.65 36.29
C SER A 134 -8.58 -22.63 36.24
N ILE A 135 -7.48 -22.84 36.98
CA ILE A 135 -6.31 -21.96 36.91
C ILE A 135 -5.65 -22.00 35.53
N THR A 136 -5.52 -23.18 34.93
CA THR A 136 -4.89 -23.36 33.61
C THR A 136 -5.73 -22.76 32.49
N GLU A 137 -7.05 -22.93 32.55
CA GLU A 137 -8.00 -22.33 31.60
C GLU A 137 -7.98 -20.80 31.71
N THR A 138 -8.14 -20.30 32.93
CA THR A 138 -8.31 -18.87 33.17
C THR A 138 -7.04 -18.10 32.83
N LEU A 139 -5.87 -18.57 33.28
CA LEU A 139 -4.61 -17.94 32.91
C LEU A 139 -4.30 -18.12 31.42
N GLY A 140 -4.61 -19.27 30.82
CA GLY A 140 -4.47 -19.45 29.37
C GLY A 140 -5.27 -18.43 28.55
N CYS A 141 -6.45 -18.04 29.02
CA CYS A 141 -7.28 -17.01 28.39
C CYS A 141 -6.79 -15.58 28.69
N ILE A 142 -6.27 -15.31 29.89
CA ILE A 142 -5.86 -13.96 30.31
C ILE A 142 -4.48 -13.60 29.77
N LEU A 143 -3.52 -14.52 29.87
CA LEU A 143 -2.11 -14.24 29.60
C LEU A 143 -1.83 -13.91 28.13
N ALA A 144 -2.69 -14.36 27.23
CA ALA A 144 -2.60 -14.07 25.79
C ALA A 144 -3.29 -12.74 25.39
N ARG A 145 -3.97 -12.03 26.31
CA ARG A 145 -4.69 -10.78 25.98
C ARG A 145 -3.75 -9.58 25.79
N ASP A 146 -4.11 -8.72 24.85
CA ASP A 146 -3.33 -7.54 24.47
C ASP A 146 -3.19 -6.51 25.60
N ASP A 147 -4.23 -6.37 26.42
CA ASP A 147 -4.20 -5.47 27.58
C ASP A 147 -3.23 -5.93 28.67
N LEU A 148 -3.02 -7.24 28.85
CA LEU A 148 -1.99 -7.73 29.77
C LEU A 148 -0.58 -7.55 29.19
N VAL A 149 -0.38 -7.80 27.90
CA VAL A 149 0.93 -7.65 27.27
C VAL A 149 1.39 -6.18 27.33
N THR A 150 0.51 -5.23 27.05
CA THR A 150 0.78 -3.79 27.20
C THR A 150 1.05 -3.36 28.64
N LEU A 151 0.41 -3.99 29.63
CA LEU A 151 0.75 -3.79 31.04
C LEU A 151 2.14 -4.33 31.39
N CYS A 152 2.57 -5.43 30.77
CA CYS A 152 3.90 -6.02 30.96
C CYS A 152 5.02 -5.13 30.38
N GLU A 153 4.75 -4.36 29.31
CA GLU A 153 5.73 -3.41 28.75
C GLU A 153 6.20 -2.38 29.78
N ASN A 154 5.28 -1.94 30.64
CA ASN A 154 5.54 -0.89 31.64
C ASN A 154 5.93 -1.45 33.01
N ASN A 155 5.93 -2.78 33.19
CA ASN A 155 6.17 -3.43 34.48
C ASN A 155 6.92 -4.77 34.33
N VAL A 156 8.25 -4.73 34.49
CA VAL A 156 9.14 -5.89 34.37
C VAL A 156 8.82 -6.98 35.42
N ASN A 157 8.43 -6.59 36.64
CA ASN A 157 8.08 -7.57 37.68
C ASN A 157 6.82 -8.37 37.34
N LEU A 158 5.87 -7.75 36.61
CA LEU A 158 4.68 -8.43 36.10
C LEU A 158 5.05 -9.40 34.97
N LEU A 159 5.93 -8.97 34.06
CA LEU A 159 6.43 -9.79 32.96
C LEU A 159 7.10 -11.08 33.45
N ASP A 160 7.94 -11.01 34.48
CA ASP A 160 8.61 -12.20 35.04
C ASP A 160 7.61 -13.20 35.62
N LYS A 161 6.61 -12.72 36.37
CA LYS A 161 5.54 -13.56 36.95
C LYS A 161 4.72 -14.25 35.86
N VAL A 162 4.30 -13.51 34.84
CA VAL A 162 3.55 -14.05 33.69
C VAL A 162 4.37 -15.11 32.94
N SER A 163 5.67 -14.87 32.75
CA SER A 163 6.57 -15.81 32.08
C SER A 163 6.71 -17.14 32.85
N ILE A 164 6.74 -17.07 34.19
CA ILE A 164 6.72 -18.27 35.05
C ILE A 164 5.39 -19.02 34.89
N TRP A 165 4.25 -18.32 34.87
CA TRP A 165 2.94 -18.97 34.70
C TRP A 165 2.80 -19.66 33.34
N TRP A 166 3.31 -19.08 32.25
CA TRP A 166 3.38 -19.79 30.97
C TRP A 166 4.17 -21.09 31.09
N THR A 167 5.30 -21.08 31.78
CA THR A 167 6.10 -22.30 32.02
C THR A 167 5.30 -23.35 32.80
N ARG A 168 4.49 -22.94 33.77
CA ARG A 168 3.62 -23.83 34.57
C ARG A 168 2.48 -24.40 33.75
N ILE A 169 1.82 -23.60 32.91
CA ILE A 169 0.83 -24.08 31.93
C ILE A 169 1.46 -25.12 31.01
N GLY A 170 2.68 -24.88 30.52
CA GLY A 170 3.40 -25.85 29.69
C GLY A 170 3.71 -27.17 30.40
N GLN A 171 3.98 -27.13 31.72
CA GLN A 171 4.15 -28.34 32.53
C GLN A 171 2.84 -29.13 32.69
N ASN A 172 1.69 -28.43 32.80
CA ASN A 172 0.37 -29.04 32.94
C ASN A 172 -0.10 -29.83 31.70
N MET A 173 0.54 -29.69 30.54
CA MET A 173 0.29 -30.58 29.40
C MET A 173 0.60 -32.06 29.72
N LEU A 174 1.43 -32.31 30.73
CA LEU A 174 1.75 -33.65 31.24
C LEU A 174 1.02 -33.95 32.56
N ASP A 175 -0.03 -33.21 32.92
CA ASP A 175 -0.81 -33.47 34.13
C ASP A 175 -1.48 -34.85 34.05
N ARG A 176 -1.63 -35.48 35.22
CA ARG A 176 -2.30 -36.77 35.40
C ARG A 176 -3.78 -36.74 35.01
N SER A 177 -4.43 -35.57 35.12
CA SER A 177 -5.83 -35.37 34.81
C SER A 177 -6.01 -35.03 33.33
N ASP A 178 -6.92 -35.73 32.65
CA ASP A 178 -7.17 -35.52 31.22
C ASP A 178 -7.74 -34.13 30.92
N ALA A 179 -8.61 -33.62 31.79
CA ALA A 179 -9.20 -32.29 31.65
C ALA A 179 -8.14 -31.18 31.76
N VAL A 180 -7.23 -31.29 32.73
CA VAL A 180 -6.15 -30.32 32.94
C VAL A 180 -5.16 -30.34 31.78
N ALA A 181 -4.76 -31.54 31.34
CA ALA A 181 -3.85 -31.69 30.21
C ALA A 181 -4.45 -31.13 28.92
N LYS A 182 -5.71 -31.44 28.62
CA LYS A 182 -6.44 -30.92 27.45
C LYS A 182 -6.41 -29.39 27.42
N VAL A 183 -6.83 -28.73 28.50
CA VAL A 183 -6.88 -27.27 28.56
C VAL A 183 -5.48 -26.64 28.50
N ALA A 184 -4.46 -27.29 29.07
CA ALA A 184 -3.08 -26.83 28.92
C ALA A 184 -2.65 -26.80 27.45
N PHE A 185 -2.97 -27.86 26.68
CA PHE A 185 -2.72 -27.89 25.23
C PHE A 185 -3.49 -26.80 24.49
N GLU A 186 -4.77 -26.59 24.80
CA GLU A 186 -5.57 -25.51 24.19
C GLU A 186 -4.98 -24.12 24.50
N SER A 187 -4.57 -23.87 25.74
CA SER A 187 -3.97 -22.60 26.16
C SER A 187 -2.65 -22.31 25.45
N VAL A 188 -1.80 -23.32 25.26
CA VAL A 188 -0.58 -23.20 24.45
C VAL A 188 -0.92 -23.00 22.97
N GLY A 189 -1.93 -23.69 22.45
CA GLY A 189 -2.43 -23.50 21.09
C GLY A 189 -2.93 -22.08 20.84
N ARG A 190 -3.69 -21.49 21.79
CA ARG A 190 -4.13 -20.10 21.72
C ARG A 190 -2.95 -19.14 21.66
N LEU A 191 -1.91 -19.33 22.50
CA LEU A 191 -0.69 -18.52 22.45
C LEU A 191 -0.04 -18.54 21.06
N PHE A 192 0.11 -19.72 20.45
CA PHE A 192 0.69 -19.86 19.12
C PHE A 192 -0.21 -19.25 18.01
N GLN A 193 -1.52 -19.45 18.07
CA GLN A 193 -2.48 -18.86 17.12
C GLN A 193 -2.51 -17.33 17.20
N GLU A 194 -2.52 -16.77 18.40
CA GLU A 194 -2.46 -15.32 18.62
C GLU A 194 -1.17 -14.73 18.06
N PHE A 195 -0.03 -15.41 18.24
CA PHE A 195 1.24 -14.95 17.67
C PHE A 195 1.28 -15.03 16.12
N ASP A 196 0.78 -16.12 15.53
CA ASP A 196 0.78 -16.30 14.08
C ASP A 196 -0.24 -15.39 13.36
N SER A 197 -1.42 -15.18 13.96
CA SER A 197 -2.46 -14.32 13.39
C SER A 197 -2.15 -12.82 13.49
N LYS A 198 -1.34 -12.43 14.49
CA LYS A 198 -0.92 -11.03 14.73
C LYS A 198 0.44 -10.69 14.13
N ARG A 199 0.94 -11.47 13.17
CA ARG A 199 2.08 -11.06 12.34
C ARG A 199 1.78 -9.69 11.74
N MET A 200 2.66 -8.71 12.01
CA MET A 200 2.63 -7.32 11.53
C MET A 200 1.99 -7.17 10.14
N SER A 201 0.68 -6.95 10.11
CA SER A 201 -0.04 -6.44 8.95
C SER A 201 -0.35 -4.99 9.27
N ARG A 202 0.38 -4.06 8.64
CA ARG A 202 0.09 -2.62 8.73
C ARG A 202 -1.07 -2.18 7.84
N LEU A 203 -1.87 -3.13 7.35
CA LEU A 203 -3.00 -2.91 6.44
C LEU A 203 -4.28 -3.49 7.06
N ALA A 204 -4.84 -2.78 8.04
CA ALA A 204 -6.28 -2.63 8.28
C ALA A 204 -6.49 -1.88 9.61
N GLY A 205 -7.17 -0.74 9.53
CA GLY A 205 -7.75 -0.09 10.70
C GLY A 205 -8.87 -0.97 11.26
N ASP A 206 -8.53 -1.76 12.28
CA ASP A 206 -9.36 -2.25 13.38
C ASP A 206 -8.70 -3.50 13.96
N LYS A 207 -7.67 -3.27 14.79
CA LYS A 207 -7.15 -4.10 15.88
C LYS A 207 -5.90 -3.39 16.40
N LEU A 208 -5.78 -3.24 17.72
CA LEU A 208 -4.64 -2.64 18.40
C LEU A 208 -3.34 -3.13 17.76
N VAL A 209 -2.58 -2.22 17.12
CA VAL A 209 -1.27 -2.56 16.57
C VAL A 209 -0.35 -2.85 17.75
N ASP A 210 0.16 -4.08 17.81
CA ASP A 210 1.15 -4.49 18.80
C ASP A 210 2.39 -3.58 18.70
N SER A 211 2.79 -2.95 19.80
CA SER A 211 4.06 -2.22 19.88
C SER A 211 5.24 -3.18 19.66
N GLU A 212 6.41 -2.68 19.27
CA GLU A 212 7.62 -3.52 19.13
C GLU A 212 7.94 -4.28 20.43
N ASN A 213 7.69 -3.67 21.59
CA ASN A 213 7.89 -4.30 22.90
C ASN A 213 6.89 -5.43 23.15
N SER A 214 5.60 -5.27 22.80
CA SER A 214 4.61 -6.34 22.93
C SER A 214 4.94 -7.55 22.06
N VAL A 215 5.45 -7.33 20.84
CA VAL A 215 5.91 -8.42 19.95
C VAL A 215 7.14 -9.10 20.54
N ALA A 216 8.09 -8.35 21.10
CA ALA A 216 9.26 -8.91 21.78
C ALA A 216 8.87 -9.77 22.99
N ILE A 217 7.91 -9.31 23.80
CA ILE A 217 7.38 -10.06 24.95
C ILE A 217 6.72 -11.36 24.50
N ARG A 218 5.80 -11.31 23.52
CA ARG A 218 5.12 -12.53 23.04
C ARG A 218 6.07 -13.50 22.36
N SER A 219 7.02 -13.00 21.58
CA SER A 219 8.05 -13.86 20.95
C SER A 219 8.94 -14.55 21.98
N ASN A 220 9.22 -13.92 23.14
CA ASN A 220 9.89 -14.59 24.25
C ASN A 220 9.07 -15.78 24.79
N TRP A 221 7.77 -15.57 25.08
CA TRP A 221 6.90 -16.65 25.56
C TRP A 221 6.74 -17.78 24.55
N VAL A 222 6.54 -17.45 23.27
CA VAL A 222 6.42 -18.43 22.18
C VAL A 222 7.70 -19.24 22.03
N SER A 223 8.87 -18.58 21.95
CA SER A 223 10.15 -19.29 21.82
C SER A 223 10.43 -20.22 23.00
N SER A 224 10.18 -19.76 24.24
CA SER A 224 10.32 -20.59 25.44
C SER A 224 9.37 -21.79 25.44
N MET A 225 8.13 -21.60 24.97
CA MET A 225 7.14 -22.68 24.91
C MET A 225 7.45 -23.70 23.81
N VAL A 226 7.92 -23.23 22.65
CA VAL A 226 8.39 -24.12 21.58
C VAL A 226 9.57 -24.97 22.06
N ASP A 227 10.53 -24.39 22.77
CA ASP A 227 11.67 -25.13 23.34
C ASP A 227 11.20 -26.19 24.36
N LEU A 228 10.17 -25.89 25.16
CA LEU A 228 9.58 -26.85 26.11
C LEU A 228 8.90 -28.02 25.40
N VAL A 229 8.05 -27.74 24.41
CA VAL A 229 7.34 -28.76 23.63
C VAL A 229 8.33 -29.62 22.85
N TRP A 230 9.34 -29.01 22.22
CA TRP A 230 10.37 -29.73 21.46
C TRP A 230 11.16 -30.71 22.31
N LYS A 231 11.62 -30.27 23.50
CA LYS A 231 12.39 -31.11 24.44
C LYS A 231 11.56 -32.25 25.04
N LYS A 232 10.25 -32.03 25.22
CA LYS A 232 9.33 -33.01 25.83
C LYS A 232 8.44 -33.73 24.82
N ARG A 233 8.71 -33.63 23.51
CA ARG A 233 7.85 -34.13 22.42
C ARG A 233 7.41 -35.58 22.59
N SER A 234 8.32 -36.48 22.97
CA SER A 234 8.02 -37.90 23.14
C SER A 234 7.05 -38.15 24.30
N ALA A 235 7.22 -37.46 25.43
CA ALA A 235 6.32 -37.55 26.56
C ALA A 235 4.95 -36.94 26.25
N LEU A 236 4.90 -35.82 25.51
CA LEU A 236 3.66 -35.16 25.12
C LEU A 236 2.85 -36.01 24.12
N MET A 237 3.52 -36.62 23.13
CA MET A 237 2.89 -37.57 22.21
C MET A 237 2.42 -38.85 22.91
N ALA A 238 3.16 -39.35 23.90
CA ALA A 238 2.69 -40.47 24.71
C ALA A 238 1.45 -40.07 25.54
N ARG A 239 1.44 -38.86 26.09
CA ARG A 239 0.31 -38.34 26.87
C ARG A 239 -0.94 -38.14 26.01
N SER A 240 -0.80 -37.66 24.77
CA SER A 240 -1.93 -37.44 23.86
C SER A 240 -2.67 -38.75 23.54
N LEU A 241 -1.97 -39.87 23.34
CA LEU A 241 -2.60 -41.17 23.08
C LEU A 241 -3.46 -41.69 24.23
N VAL A 242 -3.23 -41.22 25.45
CA VAL A 242 -4.02 -41.59 26.63
C VAL A 242 -5.31 -40.78 26.71
N LEU A 243 -5.37 -39.60 26.07
CA LEU A 243 -6.54 -38.74 26.10
C LEU A 243 -7.70 -39.33 25.27
N PRO A 244 -8.96 -39.08 25.66
CA PRO A 244 -10.11 -39.36 24.81
C PRO A 244 -9.98 -38.70 23.44
N VAL A 245 -10.55 -39.31 22.39
CA VAL A 245 -10.44 -38.83 20.99
C VAL A 245 -10.83 -37.36 20.83
N GLU A 246 -11.91 -36.92 21.49
CA GLU A 246 -12.37 -35.53 21.50
C GLU A 246 -11.34 -34.55 22.10
N SER A 247 -10.52 -35.03 23.05
CA SER A 247 -9.48 -34.25 23.72
C SER A 247 -8.13 -34.35 23.01
N PHE A 248 -7.86 -35.45 22.32
CA PHE A 248 -6.66 -35.64 21.49
C PHE A 248 -6.52 -34.52 20.46
N ARG A 249 -7.64 -34.10 19.84
CA ARG A 249 -7.67 -33.01 18.86
C ARG A 249 -6.97 -31.73 19.34
N ALA A 250 -7.12 -31.37 20.62
CA ALA A 250 -6.48 -30.18 21.19
C ALA A 250 -4.94 -30.25 21.22
N THR A 251 -4.37 -31.46 21.17
CA THR A 251 -2.91 -31.68 21.26
C THR A 251 -2.20 -31.53 19.90
N VAL A 252 -2.92 -31.69 18.79
CA VAL A 252 -2.36 -31.78 17.44
C VAL A 252 -1.62 -30.49 17.06
N PHE A 253 -2.33 -29.35 17.10
CA PHE A 253 -1.79 -28.07 16.66
C PHE A 253 -0.58 -27.59 17.50
N PRO A 254 -0.62 -27.60 18.85
CA PRO A 254 0.54 -27.18 19.67
C PRO A 254 1.82 -27.99 19.42
N ILE A 255 1.69 -29.32 19.27
CA ILE A 255 2.84 -30.21 19.02
C ILE A 255 3.41 -29.94 17.63
N VAL A 256 2.54 -29.85 16.63
CA VAL A 256 2.92 -29.62 15.23
C VAL A 256 3.55 -28.23 15.04
N TYR A 257 2.99 -27.20 15.66
CA TYR A 257 3.52 -25.84 15.61
C TYR A 257 4.97 -25.77 16.10
N ALA A 258 5.23 -26.32 17.29
CA ALA A 258 6.56 -26.30 17.89
C ALA A 258 7.58 -27.04 17.02
N VAL A 259 7.21 -28.22 16.52
CA VAL A 259 8.08 -29.05 15.67
C VAL A 259 8.35 -28.37 14.32
N LYS A 260 7.33 -27.77 13.69
CA LYS A 260 7.54 -26.96 12.48
C LYS A 260 8.49 -25.81 12.76
N ALA A 261 8.25 -25.03 13.81
CA ALA A 261 9.03 -23.84 14.09
C ALA A 261 10.52 -24.15 14.29
N VAL A 262 10.86 -25.29 14.92
CA VAL A 262 12.24 -25.77 15.07
C VAL A 262 12.81 -26.26 13.74
N ALA A 263 12.03 -27.05 12.99
CA ALA A 263 12.46 -27.62 11.72
C ALA A 263 12.71 -26.54 10.65
N SER A 264 11.83 -25.55 10.54
CA SER A 264 11.93 -24.44 9.57
C SER A 264 12.98 -23.39 9.94
N GLY A 265 13.56 -23.43 11.14
CA GLY A 265 14.44 -22.38 11.65
C GLY A 265 13.70 -21.09 12.06
N SER A 266 12.37 -21.14 12.16
CA SER A 266 11.57 -19.97 12.55
C SER A 266 11.76 -19.62 14.03
N VAL A 267 12.08 -20.58 14.89
CA VAL A 267 12.37 -20.32 16.31
C VAL A 267 13.55 -19.38 16.49
N GLU A 268 14.60 -19.50 15.67
CA GLU A 268 15.76 -18.61 15.71
C GLU A 268 15.37 -17.18 15.31
N VAL A 269 14.42 -17.01 14.38
CA VAL A 269 13.86 -15.70 14.01
C VAL A 269 13.01 -15.13 15.15
N ILE A 270 12.14 -15.95 15.75
CA ILE A 270 11.31 -15.55 16.91
C ILE A 270 12.21 -15.11 18.08
N ARG A 271 13.31 -15.82 18.32
CA ARG A 271 14.30 -15.49 19.36
C ARG A 271 15.07 -14.19 19.07
N LYS A 272 15.25 -13.82 17.80
CA LYS A 272 15.81 -12.51 17.43
C LYS A 272 14.84 -11.39 17.74
N LEU A 273 13.53 -11.61 17.51
CA LEU A 273 12.49 -10.64 17.85
C LEU A 273 12.37 -10.40 19.36
N SER A 274 12.68 -11.40 20.18
CA SER A 274 12.61 -11.29 21.63
C SER A 274 13.80 -10.56 22.28
N LYS A 275 14.93 -10.42 21.57
CA LYS A 275 16.15 -9.79 22.09
C LYS A 275 16.27 -8.35 21.59
N SER A 276 15.73 -7.38 22.33
CA SER A 276 16.14 -5.99 22.19
C SER A 276 17.59 -5.84 22.69
N SER A 277 18.51 -5.55 21.77
CA SER A 277 19.89 -5.09 22.01
C SER A 277 20.60 -5.56 23.29
N GLY A 278 21.35 -6.66 23.20
CA GLY A 278 22.45 -6.99 24.13
C GLY A 278 22.30 -8.31 24.88
N GLY A 279 22.87 -9.40 24.35
CA GLY A 279 22.97 -10.65 25.12
C GLY A 279 23.41 -11.87 24.29
N SER A 280 24.63 -12.33 24.58
CA SER A 280 25.43 -13.43 24.00
C SER A 280 24.70 -14.57 23.25
N ASN A 281 25.34 -15.01 22.17
CA ASN A 281 24.97 -16.17 21.35
C ASN A 281 25.20 -17.48 22.13
N GLY A 282 24.16 -17.99 22.80
CA GLY A 282 24.07 -19.40 23.14
C GLY A 282 23.68 -20.19 21.89
N THR A 283 24.67 -20.72 21.17
CA THR A 283 24.47 -21.67 20.09
C THR A 283 24.03 -23.02 20.68
N VAL A 284 22.72 -23.27 20.73
CA VAL A 284 22.21 -24.64 20.84
C VAL A 284 22.24 -25.21 19.43
N VAL A 285 23.28 -25.99 19.15
CA VAL A 285 23.45 -26.69 17.86
C VAL A 285 22.63 -27.99 17.94
N ASP A 286 21.31 -27.89 17.76
CA ASP A 286 20.53 -29.09 17.42
C ASP A 286 20.97 -29.52 16.02
N SER A 287 21.48 -30.76 15.90
CA SER A 287 21.92 -31.31 14.61
C SER A 287 20.73 -31.34 13.64
N ASN A 288 20.95 -30.98 12.38
CA ASN A 288 19.91 -31.05 11.33
C ASN A 288 19.24 -32.43 11.24
N ALA A 289 19.93 -33.49 11.65
CA ALA A 289 19.38 -34.84 11.74
C ALA A 289 18.30 -34.96 12.84
N GLU A 290 18.48 -34.34 14.00
CA GLU A 290 17.47 -34.36 15.08
C GLU A 290 16.21 -33.60 14.67
N LYS A 291 16.37 -32.47 13.97
CA LYS A 291 15.24 -31.70 13.42
C LYS A 291 14.39 -32.55 12.48
N LEU A 292 15.02 -33.29 11.56
CA LEU A 292 14.33 -34.18 10.60
C LEU A 292 13.67 -35.38 11.27
N VAL A 293 14.34 -36.01 12.24
CA VAL A 293 13.79 -37.14 13.01
C VAL A 293 12.56 -36.69 13.80
N GLY A 294 12.61 -35.52 14.45
CA GLY A 294 11.47 -35.00 15.21
C GLY A 294 10.22 -34.75 14.37
N VAL A 295 10.38 -34.28 13.12
CA VAL A 295 9.25 -34.16 12.18
C VAL A 295 8.69 -35.54 11.82
N SER A 296 9.56 -36.50 11.50
CA SER A 296 9.16 -37.87 11.15
C SER A 296 8.43 -38.58 12.29
N ASP A 297 8.84 -38.36 13.54
CA ASP A 297 8.20 -38.94 14.73
C ASP A 297 6.76 -38.45 14.89
N VAL A 298 6.55 -37.13 14.75
CA VAL A 298 5.21 -36.52 14.84
C VAL A 298 4.32 -36.98 13.69
N VAL A 299 4.85 -37.04 12.47
CA VAL A 299 4.13 -37.58 11.31
C VAL A 299 3.70 -39.03 11.56
N SER A 300 4.59 -39.86 12.09
CA SER A 300 4.29 -41.27 12.39
C SER A 300 3.25 -41.42 13.50
N HIS A 301 3.23 -40.49 14.46
CA HIS A 301 2.22 -40.42 15.52
C HIS A 301 0.84 -40.01 14.99
N LEU A 302 0.77 -39.10 14.01
CA LEU A 302 -0.47 -38.54 13.48
C LEU A 302 -1.08 -39.32 12.30
N ALA A 303 -0.25 -39.92 11.45
CA ALA A 303 -0.69 -40.60 10.23
C ALA A 303 -1.80 -41.65 10.41
N PRO A 304 -1.83 -42.48 11.48
CA PRO A 304 -2.91 -43.45 11.68
C PRO A 304 -4.31 -42.81 11.70
N PHE A 305 -4.44 -41.62 12.29
CA PHE A 305 -5.72 -40.93 12.45
C PHE A 305 -6.33 -40.41 11.13
N LEU A 306 -5.54 -40.31 10.05
CA LEU A 306 -6.04 -39.91 8.73
C LEU A 306 -6.94 -40.97 8.09
N ALA A 307 -6.64 -42.26 8.33
CA ALA A 307 -7.33 -43.38 7.69
C ALA A 307 -8.24 -44.15 8.65
N SER A 308 -7.87 -44.26 9.94
CA SER A 308 -8.59 -45.09 10.91
C SER A 308 -9.62 -44.35 11.74
N SER A 309 -9.60 -43.01 11.77
CA SER A 309 -10.57 -42.22 12.55
C SER A 309 -11.93 -42.20 11.86
N LEU A 310 -13.00 -42.29 12.66
CA LEU A 310 -14.36 -42.09 12.18
C LEU A 310 -14.79 -40.61 12.25
N GLU A 311 -14.16 -39.82 13.12
CA GLU A 311 -14.53 -38.44 13.40
C GLU A 311 -14.00 -37.46 12.33
N PRO A 312 -14.88 -36.80 11.53
CA PRO A 312 -14.45 -35.89 10.46
C PRO A 312 -13.59 -34.72 10.94
N ALA A 313 -13.90 -34.16 12.11
CA ALA A 313 -13.19 -33.02 12.68
C ALA A 313 -11.73 -33.34 13.00
N LEU A 314 -11.47 -34.55 13.51
CA LEU A 314 -10.11 -35.02 13.78
C LEU A 314 -9.33 -35.29 12.48
N ILE A 315 -9.95 -35.92 11.48
CA ILE A 315 -9.32 -36.15 10.17
C ILE A 315 -8.89 -34.82 9.54
N PHE A 316 -9.78 -33.82 9.59
CA PHE A 316 -9.48 -32.49 9.06
C PHE A 316 -8.34 -31.82 9.84
N GLU A 317 -8.40 -31.80 11.17
CA GLU A 317 -7.36 -31.20 12.03
C GLU A 317 -5.99 -31.84 11.78
N VAL A 318 -5.92 -33.17 11.78
CA VAL A 318 -4.68 -33.91 11.51
C VAL A 318 -4.21 -33.67 10.09
N GLY A 319 -5.11 -33.65 9.11
CA GLY A 319 -4.80 -33.39 7.70
C GLY A 319 -4.14 -32.03 7.48
N ILE A 320 -4.69 -30.95 8.05
CA ILE A 320 -4.13 -29.60 7.93
C ILE A 320 -2.74 -29.52 8.58
N ASN A 321 -2.61 -30.06 9.79
CA ASN A 321 -1.36 -30.01 10.53
C ASN A 321 -0.26 -30.90 9.88
N MET A 322 -0.64 -32.02 9.27
CA MET A 322 0.28 -32.83 8.47
C MET A 322 0.76 -32.10 7.20
N LEU A 323 -0.12 -31.34 6.53
CA LEU A 323 0.29 -30.49 5.41
C LEU A 323 1.24 -29.38 5.87
N TYR A 324 0.97 -28.80 7.04
CA TYR A 324 1.84 -27.81 7.66
C TYR A 324 3.26 -28.36 7.95
N LEU A 325 3.39 -29.65 8.28
CA LEU A 325 4.66 -30.36 8.43
C LEU A 325 5.28 -30.80 7.09
N ALA A 326 4.49 -31.05 6.05
CA ALA A 326 5.03 -31.41 4.73
C ALA A 326 5.76 -30.23 4.03
N ASP A 327 5.42 -29.01 4.44
CA ASP A 327 5.98 -27.73 3.98
C ASP A 327 7.34 -27.36 4.64
N VAL A 328 7.95 -28.26 5.41
CA VAL A 328 9.23 -28.01 6.12
C VAL A 328 10.45 -28.58 5.38
N PRO A 329 11.69 -28.16 5.69
CA PRO A 329 12.87 -28.77 5.10
C PRO A 329 12.92 -30.28 5.32
N GLY A 330 13.02 -31.04 4.21
CA GLY A 330 13.01 -32.50 4.24
C GLY A 330 11.62 -33.13 4.35
N GLY A 331 10.55 -32.33 4.29
CA GLY A 331 9.18 -32.81 4.19
C GLY A 331 8.97 -33.70 2.97
N LYS A 332 8.23 -34.80 3.12
CA LYS A 332 8.03 -35.83 2.09
C LYS A 332 6.68 -35.66 1.35
N PRO A 333 6.61 -35.86 0.02
CA PRO A 333 5.36 -35.72 -0.75
C PRO A 333 4.32 -36.78 -0.37
N GLU A 334 4.77 -37.92 0.17
CA GLU A 334 3.88 -38.96 0.70
C GLU A 334 3.04 -38.43 1.88
N TRP A 335 3.59 -37.53 2.70
CA TRP A 335 2.86 -36.92 3.82
C TRP A 335 1.75 -35.99 3.31
N ALA A 336 2.07 -35.13 2.35
CA ALA A 336 1.10 -34.24 1.73
C ALA A 336 0.00 -35.00 0.98
N SER A 337 0.37 -36.04 0.22
CA SER A 337 -0.60 -36.83 -0.55
C SER A 337 -1.56 -37.62 0.34
N GLN A 338 -1.08 -38.26 1.42
CA GLN A 338 -1.96 -38.94 2.38
C GLN A 338 -2.96 -37.97 3.01
N SER A 339 -2.50 -36.79 3.43
CA SER A 339 -3.36 -35.77 4.04
C SER A 339 -4.39 -35.19 3.06
N ILE A 340 -3.98 -34.87 1.82
CA ILE A 340 -4.90 -34.35 0.80
C ILE A 340 -5.94 -35.41 0.42
N ILE A 341 -5.55 -36.68 0.26
CA ILE A 341 -6.50 -37.76 0.01
C ILE A 341 -7.52 -37.85 1.15
N ALA A 342 -7.06 -37.88 2.40
CA ALA A 342 -7.94 -37.94 3.57
C ALA A 342 -8.92 -36.76 3.64
N ILE A 343 -8.43 -35.53 3.47
CA ILE A 343 -9.27 -34.32 3.42
C ILE A 343 -10.28 -34.38 2.28
N LEU A 344 -9.88 -34.85 1.08
CA LEU A 344 -10.79 -34.98 -0.06
C LEU A 344 -11.90 -36.03 0.17
N THR A 345 -11.66 -37.08 0.98
CA THR A 345 -12.72 -38.03 1.34
C THR A 345 -13.83 -37.40 2.19
N LEU A 346 -13.55 -36.28 2.87
CA LEU A 346 -14.54 -35.55 3.67
C LEU A 346 -15.55 -34.80 2.80
N TRP A 347 -15.24 -34.52 1.53
CA TRP A 347 -16.10 -33.77 0.61
C TRP A 347 -17.48 -34.41 0.40
N ASP A 348 -17.51 -35.75 0.34
CA ASP A 348 -18.71 -36.54 0.09
C ASP A 348 -19.52 -36.83 1.37
N ARG A 349 -18.98 -36.51 2.56
CA ARG A 349 -19.68 -36.70 3.83
C ARG A 349 -20.68 -35.56 4.08
N GLN A 350 -21.94 -35.92 4.36
CA GLN A 350 -23.02 -34.94 4.59
C GLN A 350 -22.77 -34.05 5.80
N GLU A 351 -22.16 -34.59 6.86
CA GLU A 351 -21.84 -33.88 8.10
C GLU A 351 -20.87 -32.70 7.90
N PHE A 352 -20.10 -32.68 6.81
CA PHE A 352 -19.07 -31.68 6.54
C PHE A 352 -19.44 -30.71 5.40
N PHE A 353 -20.72 -30.65 5.03
CA PHE A 353 -21.19 -29.81 3.90
C PHE A 353 -20.89 -28.31 4.10
N SER A 354 -20.96 -27.81 5.34
CA SER A 354 -20.69 -26.41 5.69
C SER A 354 -19.21 -26.03 5.69
N ALA A 355 -18.30 -27.01 5.62
CA ALA A 355 -16.85 -26.80 5.65
C ALA A 355 -16.17 -27.17 4.31
N ARG A 356 -16.95 -27.25 3.23
CA ARG A 356 -16.46 -27.50 1.87
C ARG A 356 -15.51 -26.43 1.38
N GLU A 357 -15.76 -25.17 1.72
CA GLU A 357 -14.84 -24.06 1.44
C GLU A 357 -13.47 -24.30 2.11
N SER A 358 -13.46 -24.75 3.36
CA SER A 358 -12.23 -25.06 4.11
C SER A 358 -11.46 -26.24 3.51
N ILE A 359 -12.15 -27.27 3.02
CA ILE A 359 -11.54 -28.39 2.29
C ILE A 359 -10.83 -27.90 1.03
N VAL A 360 -11.54 -27.15 0.17
CA VAL A 360 -10.96 -26.69 -1.09
C VAL A 360 -9.78 -25.76 -0.83
N ARG A 361 -9.92 -24.80 0.08
CA ARG A 361 -8.83 -23.91 0.49
C ARG A 361 -7.61 -24.70 0.96
N ALA A 362 -7.79 -25.65 1.87
CA ALA A 362 -6.70 -26.48 2.38
C ALA A 362 -5.96 -27.26 1.28
N VAL A 363 -6.69 -27.90 0.37
CA VAL A 363 -6.07 -28.70 -0.70
C VAL A 363 -5.35 -27.78 -1.69
N VAL A 364 -6.02 -26.71 -2.12
CA VAL A 364 -5.55 -25.84 -3.19
C VAL A 364 -4.32 -25.02 -2.78
N THR A 365 -4.24 -24.54 -1.54
CA THR A 365 -3.05 -23.84 -1.01
C THR A 365 -1.81 -24.76 -0.97
N ASN A 366 -2.02 -26.07 -0.76
CA ASN A 366 -0.94 -27.05 -0.58
C ASN A 366 -0.69 -27.94 -1.81
N LEU A 367 -1.27 -27.64 -2.97
CA LEU A 367 -1.07 -28.41 -4.21
C LEU A 367 0.41 -28.56 -4.59
N HIS A 368 1.20 -27.52 -4.34
CA HIS A 368 2.62 -27.45 -4.67
C HIS A 368 3.48 -28.47 -3.90
N LEU A 369 2.98 -29.06 -2.82
CA LEU A 369 3.68 -30.08 -2.02
C LEU A 369 3.57 -31.49 -2.60
N LEU A 370 2.63 -31.70 -3.53
CA LEU A 370 2.38 -33.00 -4.14
C LEU A 370 3.36 -33.30 -5.27
N ASP A 371 3.51 -34.59 -5.63
CA ASP A 371 4.20 -34.98 -6.85
C ASP A 371 3.41 -34.57 -8.10
N LEU A 372 4.14 -34.36 -9.20
CA LEU A 372 3.60 -33.82 -10.45
C LEU A 372 2.38 -34.59 -10.98
N HIS A 373 2.44 -35.92 -10.97
CA HIS A 373 1.34 -36.78 -11.42
C HIS A 373 0.06 -36.55 -10.59
N MET A 374 0.20 -36.37 -9.27
CA MET A 374 -0.94 -36.13 -8.39
C MET A 374 -1.50 -34.72 -8.59
N GLN A 375 -0.65 -33.70 -8.75
CA GLN A 375 -1.08 -32.33 -9.06
C GLN A 375 -1.97 -32.30 -10.32
N VAL A 376 -1.49 -32.89 -11.41
CA VAL A 376 -2.22 -33.00 -12.70
C VAL A 376 -3.56 -33.72 -12.52
N SER A 377 -3.57 -34.85 -11.80
CA SER A 377 -4.80 -35.62 -11.56
C SER A 377 -5.86 -34.85 -10.77
N LEU A 378 -5.43 -33.94 -9.88
CA LEU A 378 -6.31 -33.18 -9.01
C LEU A 378 -6.90 -31.94 -9.68
N PHE A 379 -6.20 -31.30 -10.64
CA PHE A 379 -6.69 -30.07 -11.27
C PHE A 379 -8.12 -30.21 -11.81
N ARG A 380 -8.41 -31.28 -12.56
CA ARG A 380 -9.75 -31.54 -13.13
C ARG A 380 -10.81 -31.70 -12.04
N ARG A 381 -10.51 -32.51 -11.02
CA ARG A 381 -11.42 -32.74 -9.88
C ARG A 381 -11.68 -31.44 -9.11
N LEU A 382 -10.64 -30.64 -8.89
CA LEU A 382 -10.73 -29.39 -8.14
C LEU A 382 -11.53 -28.32 -8.89
N LEU A 383 -11.38 -28.17 -10.21
CA LEU A 383 -12.22 -27.25 -10.98
C LEU A 383 -13.72 -27.56 -10.82
N LEU A 384 -14.10 -28.85 -10.85
CA LEU A 384 -15.47 -29.28 -10.63
C LEU A 384 -15.95 -29.03 -9.18
N MET A 385 -15.06 -29.14 -8.20
CA MET A 385 -15.37 -28.81 -6.79
C MET A 385 -15.53 -27.30 -6.58
N VAL A 386 -14.64 -26.49 -7.14
CA VAL A 386 -14.66 -25.02 -7.06
C VAL A 386 -15.94 -24.46 -7.68
N ARG A 387 -16.40 -25.02 -8.79
CA ARG A 387 -17.68 -24.67 -9.42
C ARG A 387 -18.87 -24.78 -8.46
N ASN A 388 -18.81 -25.68 -7.48
CA ASN A 388 -19.90 -25.93 -6.53
C ASN A 388 -19.77 -25.12 -5.21
N LEU A 389 -18.77 -24.24 -5.07
CA LEU A 389 -18.61 -23.40 -3.89
C LEU A 389 -19.60 -22.23 -3.90
N ARG A 390 -20.14 -21.91 -2.72
CA ARG A 390 -21.14 -20.84 -2.55
C ARG A 390 -20.50 -19.46 -2.56
N ALA A 391 -19.39 -19.29 -1.84
CA ALA A 391 -18.71 -18.01 -1.70
C ALA A 391 -17.83 -17.67 -2.93
N GLU A 392 -18.06 -16.50 -3.52
CA GLU A 392 -17.33 -16.04 -4.71
C GLU A 392 -15.85 -15.78 -4.42
N SER A 393 -15.52 -15.22 -3.25
CA SER A 393 -14.14 -14.98 -2.81
C SER A 393 -13.34 -16.28 -2.71
N ASP A 394 -13.96 -17.34 -2.20
CA ASP A 394 -13.33 -18.64 -2.03
C ASP A 394 -13.14 -19.33 -3.38
N ARG A 395 -14.09 -19.15 -4.31
CA ARG A 395 -13.90 -19.56 -5.71
C ARG A 395 -12.69 -18.85 -6.32
N MET A 396 -12.56 -17.52 -6.18
CA MET A 396 -11.49 -16.77 -6.85
C MET A 396 -10.13 -17.14 -6.30
N HIS A 397 -10.01 -17.25 -4.97
CA HIS A 397 -8.78 -17.71 -4.33
C HIS A 397 -8.38 -19.12 -4.80
N ALA A 398 -9.34 -20.04 -4.86
CA ALA A 398 -9.08 -21.40 -5.31
C ALA A 398 -8.70 -21.46 -6.80
N LEU A 399 -9.40 -20.73 -7.67
CA LEU A 399 -9.08 -20.64 -9.10
C LEU A 399 -7.68 -20.05 -9.31
N ALA A 400 -7.35 -18.95 -8.65
CA ALA A 400 -6.04 -18.31 -8.76
C ALA A 400 -4.90 -19.26 -8.35
N CYS A 401 -5.07 -20.02 -7.26
CA CYS A 401 -4.09 -21.03 -6.84
C CYS A 401 -3.95 -22.20 -7.82
N ILE A 402 -5.06 -22.72 -8.35
CA ILE A 402 -5.06 -23.80 -9.35
C ILE A 402 -4.36 -23.31 -10.61
N CYS A 403 -4.74 -22.14 -11.12
CA CYS A 403 -4.15 -21.55 -12.34
C CYS A 403 -2.65 -21.28 -12.17
N ARG A 404 -2.23 -20.70 -11.03
CA ARG A 404 -0.81 -20.51 -10.71
C ARG A 404 -0.04 -21.82 -10.72
N THR A 405 -0.55 -22.84 -10.02
CA THR A 405 0.13 -24.15 -9.93
C THR A 405 0.19 -24.82 -11.29
N ALA A 406 -0.89 -24.79 -12.08
CA ALA A 406 -0.93 -25.36 -13.42
C ALA A 406 0.06 -24.67 -14.38
N LEU A 407 0.15 -23.33 -14.35
CA LEU A 407 1.14 -22.58 -15.12
C LEU A 407 2.59 -22.92 -14.71
N CYS A 408 2.85 -23.08 -13.41
CA CYS A 408 4.17 -23.51 -12.92
C CYS A 408 4.51 -24.94 -13.37
N VAL A 409 3.54 -25.84 -13.37
CA VAL A 409 3.70 -27.23 -13.84
C VAL A 409 4.02 -27.26 -15.34
N ASP A 410 3.30 -26.48 -16.15
CA ASP A 410 3.55 -26.39 -17.59
C ASP A 410 4.96 -25.84 -17.89
N LEU A 411 5.33 -24.73 -17.24
CA LEU A 411 6.67 -24.15 -17.35
C LEU A 411 7.76 -25.16 -16.96
N PHE A 412 7.58 -25.88 -15.85
CA PHE A 412 8.52 -26.90 -15.40
C PHE A 412 8.64 -28.06 -16.37
N ALA A 413 7.52 -28.53 -16.93
CA ALA A 413 7.49 -29.62 -17.90
C ALA A 413 8.21 -29.22 -19.20
N LYS A 414 7.94 -28.02 -19.72
CA LYS A 414 8.60 -27.49 -20.93
C LYS A 414 10.10 -27.30 -20.73
N GLU A 415 10.53 -26.78 -19.59
CA GLU A 415 11.96 -26.68 -19.25
C GLU A 415 12.63 -28.06 -19.13
N SER A 416 11.92 -29.05 -18.56
CA SER A 416 12.42 -30.43 -18.48
C SER A 416 12.60 -31.07 -19.86
N VAL A 417 11.67 -30.80 -20.79
CA VAL A 417 11.78 -31.23 -22.20
C VAL A 417 12.98 -30.56 -22.88
N ARG A 418 13.21 -29.25 -22.66
CA ARG A 418 14.39 -28.54 -23.17
C ARG A 418 15.70 -29.12 -22.64
N ARG A 419 15.69 -29.67 -21.41
CA ARG A 419 16.82 -30.41 -20.81
C ARG A 419 16.93 -31.87 -21.30
N GLY A 420 16.12 -32.29 -22.28
CA GLY A 420 16.18 -33.62 -22.90
C GLY A 420 15.36 -34.71 -22.20
N GLN A 421 14.49 -34.35 -21.24
CA GLN A 421 13.57 -35.32 -20.63
C GLN A 421 12.34 -35.57 -21.52
N LYS A 422 11.67 -36.71 -21.33
CA LYS A 422 10.45 -37.02 -22.07
C LYS A 422 9.30 -36.13 -21.58
N PRO A 423 8.43 -35.62 -22.48
CA PRO A 423 7.24 -34.89 -22.10
C PRO A 423 6.33 -35.79 -21.27
N LEU A 424 5.84 -35.27 -20.15
CA LEU A 424 4.88 -35.95 -19.29
C LEU A 424 3.46 -35.59 -19.77
N ALA A 425 2.60 -36.59 -19.91
CA ALA A 425 1.25 -36.37 -20.41
C ALA A 425 0.41 -35.59 -19.37
N GLY A 426 -0.36 -34.60 -19.83
CA GLY A 426 -1.28 -33.82 -19.00
C GLY A 426 -0.61 -32.72 -18.16
N THR A 427 0.66 -32.38 -18.42
CA THR A 427 1.33 -31.26 -17.74
C THR A 427 1.17 -29.94 -18.48
N ASP A 428 0.72 -29.98 -19.74
CA ASP A 428 0.40 -28.81 -20.55
C ASP A 428 -0.85 -28.10 -20.04
N ILE A 429 -0.93 -26.78 -20.20
CA ILE A 429 -2.07 -26.00 -19.69
C ILE A 429 -3.38 -26.37 -20.40
N ALA A 430 -3.31 -26.79 -21.67
CA ALA A 430 -4.47 -27.23 -22.43
C ALA A 430 -5.15 -28.46 -21.83
N SER A 431 -4.40 -29.35 -21.17
CA SER A 431 -4.93 -30.53 -20.47
C SER A 431 -5.89 -30.22 -19.32
N LEU A 432 -5.86 -29.00 -18.77
CA LEU A 432 -6.81 -28.50 -17.78
C LEU A 432 -8.24 -28.49 -18.34
N PHE A 433 -8.36 -28.31 -19.66
CA PHE A 433 -9.60 -28.14 -20.39
C PHE A 433 -10.04 -29.38 -21.17
N GLU A 434 -9.36 -30.52 -20.98
CA GLU A 434 -9.77 -31.81 -21.58
C GLU A 434 -11.02 -32.40 -20.90
N ASP A 435 -11.36 -31.99 -19.68
CA ASP A 435 -12.60 -32.45 -19.03
C ASP A 435 -13.82 -31.97 -19.82
N ILE A 436 -14.69 -32.92 -20.20
CA ILE A 436 -15.86 -32.68 -21.05
C ILE A 436 -16.74 -31.57 -20.48
N ARG A 437 -16.95 -31.52 -19.15
CA ARG A 437 -17.84 -30.53 -18.54
C ARG A 437 -17.25 -29.13 -18.59
N ILE A 438 -15.94 -29.00 -18.36
CA ILE A 438 -15.26 -27.70 -18.44
C ILE A 438 -15.23 -27.22 -19.89
N LYS A 439 -14.92 -28.13 -20.83
CA LYS A 439 -14.92 -27.84 -22.26
C LYS A 439 -16.30 -27.42 -22.78
N ASP A 440 -17.36 -28.07 -22.32
CA ASP A 440 -18.74 -27.71 -22.65
C ASP A 440 -19.10 -26.34 -22.05
N ASP A 441 -18.68 -26.06 -20.81
CA ASP A 441 -18.90 -24.76 -20.16
C ASP A 441 -18.20 -23.60 -20.91
N LEU A 442 -16.99 -23.83 -21.47
CA LEU A 442 -16.27 -22.83 -22.29
C LEU A 442 -16.86 -22.63 -23.68
N ASN A 443 -17.28 -23.71 -24.34
CA ASN A 443 -17.83 -23.63 -25.70
C ASN A 443 -19.31 -23.21 -25.72
N SER A 444 -20.00 -23.26 -24.58
CA SER A 444 -21.37 -22.77 -24.47
C SER A 444 -21.42 -21.27 -24.68
N VAL A 445 -22.14 -20.83 -25.71
CA VAL A 445 -22.32 -19.40 -26.03
C VAL A 445 -23.31 -18.73 -25.07
N THR A 446 -24.41 -19.43 -24.74
CA THR A 446 -25.58 -18.89 -24.02
C THR A 446 -25.62 -19.23 -22.53
N SER A 447 -24.58 -19.86 -21.98
CA SER A 447 -24.52 -20.18 -20.54
C SER A 447 -24.56 -18.92 -19.69
N LYS A 448 -25.33 -18.95 -18.60
CA LYS A 448 -25.39 -17.86 -17.61
C LYS A 448 -24.46 -18.07 -16.41
N SER A 449 -23.65 -19.11 -16.45
CA SER A 449 -22.74 -19.45 -15.34
C SER A 449 -21.59 -18.45 -15.27
N LEU A 450 -21.40 -17.81 -14.11
CA LEU A 450 -20.26 -16.92 -13.85
C LEU A 450 -18.93 -17.69 -13.79
N PHE A 451 -18.96 -19.00 -13.51
CA PHE A 451 -17.76 -19.82 -13.34
C PHE A 451 -16.82 -19.79 -14.55
N ARG A 452 -17.36 -19.75 -15.78
CA ARG A 452 -16.53 -19.68 -17.00
C ARG A 452 -15.79 -18.34 -17.12
N GLU A 453 -16.46 -17.23 -16.75
CA GLU A 453 -15.88 -15.88 -16.75
C GLU A 453 -14.80 -15.77 -15.67
N GLU A 454 -15.12 -16.28 -14.47
CA GLU A 454 -14.22 -16.40 -13.33
C GLU A 454 -12.93 -17.19 -13.64
N LEU A 455 -13.08 -18.35 -14.31
CA LEU A 455 -11.96 -19.23 -14.69
C LEU A 455 -11.05 -18.56 -15.72
N VAL A 456 -11.61 -17.99 -16.80
CA VAL A 456 -10.82 -17.31 -17.84
C VAL A 456 -10.11 -16.09 -17.25
N ALA A 457 -10.81 -15.26 -16.48
CA ALA A 457 -10.19 -14.10 -15.85
C ALA A 457 -9.04 -14.51 -14.90
N SER A 458 -9.25 -15.51 -14.04
CA SER A 458 -8.22 -15.97 -13.10
C SER A 458 -7.00 -16.55 -13.81
N LEU A 459 -7.20 -17.35 -14.87
CA LEU A 459 -6.11 -17.96 -15.63
C LEU A 459 -5.31 -16.93 -16.42
N VAL A 460 -6.00 -16.07 -17.17
CA VAL A 460 -5.38 -15.05 -18.01
C VAL A 460 -4.64 -14.03 -17.16
N GLU A 461 -5.24 -13.56 -16.07
CA GLU A 461 -4.60 -12.57 -15.21
C GLU A 461 -3.41 -13.18 -14.44
N SER A 462 -3.49 -14.46 -14.02
CA SER A 462 -2.34 -15.20 -13.46
C SER A 462 -1.20 -15.34 -14.47
N CYS A 463 -1.52 -15.60 -15.74
CA CYS A 463 -0.54 -15.65 -16.81
C CYS A 463 0.05 -14.25 -17.10
N PHE A 464 -0.77 -13.20 -17.04
CA PHE A 464 -0.31 -11.83 -17.17
C PHE A 464 0.68 -11.43 -16.08
N GLN A 465 0.52 -11.91 -14.83
CA GLN A 465 1.49 -11.67 -13.76
C GLN A 465 2.89 -12.24 -14.08
N LEU A 466 2.98 -13.37 -14.79
CA LEU A 466 4.26 -13.92 -15.26
C LEU A 466 4.99 -13.00 -16.25
N SER A 467 4.25 -12.13 -16.94
CA SER A 467 4.82 -11.16 -17.89
C SER A 467 5.44 -9.93 -17.23
N LEU A 468 5.18 -9.72 -15.94
CA LEU A 468 5.74 -8.61 -15.18
C LEU A 468 7.14 -9.00 -14.65
N PRO A 469 8.09 -8.06 -14.59
CA PRO A 469 9.41 -8.35 -14.03
C PRO A 469 9.26 -8.79 -12.57
N LEU A 470 9.56 -10.06 -12.29
CA LEU A 470 9.61 -10.58 -10.93
C LEU A 470 10.76 -9.88 -10.18
N PRO A 471 10.54 -9.38 -8.96
CA PRO A 471 11.64 -8.85 -8.14
C PRO A 471 12.68 -9.96 -7.91
N GLU A 472 13.96 -9.67 -8.11
CA GLU A 472 15.05 -10.57 -7.71
C GLU A 472 14.95 -10.85 -6.20
N GLN A 473 14.46 -12.02 -5.80
CA GLN A 473 14.46 -12.46 -4.41
C GLN A 473 15.87 -12.91 -4.03
N LYS A 474 16.58 -12.10 -3.23
CA LYS A 474 17.93 -12.41 -2.74
C LYS A 474 18.00 -13.36 -1.54
N ASN A 475 16.86 -13.72 -0.94
CA ASN A 475 16.82 -14.59 0.22
C ASN A 475 15.82 -15.74 -0.01
N SER A 476 16.34 -16.92 -0.34
CA SER A 476 15.58 -18.16 -0.44
C SER A 476 15.09 -18.59 0.96
N GLY A 477 13.88 -18.17 1.35
CA GLY A 477 13.02 -19.04 2.14
C GLY A 477 12.71 -20.31 1.35
N MET A 478 12.35 -21.41 2.00
CA MET A 478 12.19 -22.70 1.32
C MET A 478 11.10 -22.67 0.26
N GLU A 479 11.53 -22.49 -0.98
CA GLU A 479 10.68 -22.51 -2.15
C GLU A 479 10.19 -23.93 -2.42
N SER A 480 8.97 -24.02 -2.96
CA SER A 480 8.37 -25.27 -3.41
C SER A 480 9.33 -26.05 -4.33
N ARG A 481 9.30 -27.38 -4.32
CA ARG A 481 10.20 -28.20 -5.18
C ARG A 481 10.07 -27.89 -6.68
N VAL A 482 8.92 -27.38 -7.11
CA VAL A 482 8.62 -27.01 -8.51
C VAL A 482 8.78 -25.50 -8.75
N ILE A 483 8.41 -24.66 -7.79
CA ILE A 483 8.49 -23.19 -7.88
C ILE A 483 9.91 -22.69 -7.60
N GLY A 484 10.62 -23.32 -6.66
CA GLY A 484 12.04 -23.09 -6.44
C GLY A 484 12.88 -23.53 -7.63
N ALA A 485 12.51 -24.64 -8.30
CA ALA A 485 13.16 -25.01 -9.56
C ALA A 485 12.97 -23.95 -10.67
N LEU A 486 11.85 -23.21 -10.66
CA LEU A 486 11.62 -22.06 -11.55
C LEU A 486 12.42 -20.82 -11.12
N ALA A 487 12.54 -20.53 -9.82
CA ALA A 487 13.35 -19.42 -9.30
C ALA A 487 14.85 -19.61 -9.56
N TYR A 488 15.36 -20.85 -9.52
CA TYR A 488 16.74 -21.16 -9.97
C TYR A 488 16.90 -21.10 -11.50
N GLY A 489 15.81 -21.08 -12.28
CA GLY A 489 15.81 -21.07 -13.75
C GLY A 489 15.58 -19.69 -14.38
N THR A 490 15.08 -18.69 -13.65
CA THR A 490 14.76 -17.35 -14.19
C THR A 490 15.99 -16.45 -14.44
N GLY A 491 17.19 -16.93 -14.10
CA GLY A 491 18.45 -16.27 -14.49
C GLY A 491 18.69 -16.20 -16.01
N TYR A 492 17.95 -16.95 -16.82
CA TYR A 492 18.07 -16.95 -18.28
C TYR A 492 16.70 -16.97 -18.99
N GLY A 493 16.26 -15.80 -19.47
CA GLY A 493 15.34 -15.68 -20.60
C GLY A 493 13.92 -15.18 -20.27
N ALA A 494 13.67 -13.90 -20.56
CA ALA A 494 12.36 -13.23 -20.53
C ALA A 494 11.29 -13.84 -21.50
N LEU A 495 11.56 -15.00 -22.10
CA LEU A 495 10.79 -15.64 -23.18
C LEU A 495 10.18 -17.01 -22.78
N ASN A 496 10.41 -17.52 -21.56
CA ASN A 496 9.93 -18.87 -21.20
C ASN A 496 8.41 -18.93 -20.94
N TRP A 497 7.78 -17.81 -20.57
CA TRP A 497 6.35 -17.74 -20.25
C TRP A 497 5.45 -17.50 -21.47
N THR A 498 6.00 -17.04 -22.59
CA THR A 498 5.21 -16.64 -23.78
C THR A 498 4.57 -17.83 -24.49
N GLU A 499 5.16 -19.03 -24.38
CA GLU A 499 4.63 -20.27 -24.95
C GLU A 499 3.40 -20.80 -24.16
N PRO A 500 3.45 -20.96 -22.81
CA PRO A 500 2.24 -21.18 -22.01
C PRO A 500 1.17 -20.10 -22.21
N ALA A 501 1.56 -18.83 -22.31
CA ALA A 501 0.62 -17.74 -22.55
C ALA A 501 -0.11 -17.87 -23.89
N LEU A 502 0.59 -18.32 -24.94
CA LEU A 502 -0.02 -18.57 -26.24
C LEU A 502 -1.07 -19.69 -26.17
N GLU A 503 -0.78 -20.79 -25.45
CA GLU A 503 -1.75 -21.87 -25.21
C GLU A 503 -2.96 -21.39 -24.41
N VAL A 504 -2.77 -20.55 -23.38
CA VAL A 504 -3.88 -19.94 -22.63
C VAL A 504 -4.79 -19.14 -23.55
N VAL A 505 -4.22 -18.30 -24.43
CA VAL A 505 -5.02 -17.49 -25.36
C VAL A 505 -5.70 -18.38 -26.43
N GLU A 506 -5.04 -19.44 -26.93
CA GLU A 506 -5.69 -20.38 -27.85
C GLU A 506 -6.90 -21.11 -27.21
N VAL A 507 -6.76 -21.57 -25.96
CA VAL A 507 -7.83 -22.31 -25.27
C VAL A 507 -8.96 -21.40 -24.79
N CYS A 508 -8.65 -20.16 -24.39
CA CYS A 508 -9.65 -19.20 -23.93
C CYS A 508 -10.38 -18.48 -25.08
N ARG A 509 -9.95 -18.62 -26.35
CA ARG A 509 -10.57 -18.02 -27.55
C ARG A 509 -12.12 -18.07 -27.58
N PRO A 510 -12.81 -19.15 -27.18
CA PRO A 510 -14.27 -19.20 -27.19
C PRO A 510 -14.95 -18.06 -26.40
N CYS A 511 -14.25 -17.44 -25.44
CA CYS A 511 -14.80 -16.35 -24.62
C CYS A 511 -15.25 -15.13 -25.44
N VAL A 512 -14.68 -14.93 -26.63
CA VAL A 512 -15.03 -13.84 -27.53
C VAL A 512 -16.46 -13.97 -28.09
N LYS A 513 -17.01 -15.19 -28.12
CA LYS A 513 -18.35 -15.48 -28.63
C LYS A 513 -19.43 -15.45 -27.55
N TRP A 514 -19.06 -15.35 -26.28
CA TRP A 514 -20.02 -15.45 -25.19
C TRP A 514 -21.03 -14.32 -25.19
N ASP A 515 -22.28 -14.67 -24.92
CA ASP A 515 -23.29 -13.72 -24.49
C ASP A 515 -23.29 -13.66 -22.96
N CYS A 516 -22.79 -12.54 -22.41
CA CYS A 516 -22.57 -12.33 -20.98
C CYS A 516 -23.48 -11.23 -20.40
N ASP A 517 -24.64 -10.96 -21.01
CA ASP A 517 -25.60 -9.95 -20.55
C ASP A 517 -24.93 -8.55 -20.32
N GLY A 518 -23.97 -8.20 -21.18
CA GLY A 518 -23.24 -6.93 -21.14
C GLY A 518 -21.95 -6.89 -20.28
N ARG A 519 -21.62 -7.96 -19.54
CA ARG A 519 -20.32 -8.08 -18.83
C ARG A 519 -19.16 -8.24 -19.82
N THR A 520 -18.01 -7.60 -19.56
CA THR A 520 -16.84 -7.64 -20.46
C THR A 520 -15.52 -8.03 -19.79
N TYR A 521 -15.45 -8.16 -18.46
CA TYR A 521 -14.17 -8.30 -17.76
C TYR A 521 -13.30 -9.47 -18.23
N ALA A 522 -13.85 -10.68 -18.37
CA ALA A 522 -13.09 -11.85 -18.81
C ALA A 522 -12.52 -11.70 -20.23
N ILE A 523 -13.29 -11.07 -21.13
CA ILE A 523 -12.87 -10.78 -22.51
C ILE A 523 -11.79 -9.69 -22.51
N ASP A 524 -11.93 -8.68 -21.66
CA ASP A 524 -10.95 -7.61 -21.51
C ASP A 524 -9.60 -8.14 -20.99
N CYS A 525 -9.60 -9.07 -20.01
CA CYS A 525 -8.40 -9.81 -19.59
C CYS A 525 -7.78 -10.59 -20.76
N TYR A 526 -8.58 -11.37 -21.49
CA TYR A 526 -8.14 -12.15 -22.65
C TYR A 526 -7.46 -11.28 -23.71
N LEU A 527 -8.10 -10.19 -24.13
CA LEU A 527 -7.58 -9.29 -25.16
C LEU A 527 -6.33 -8.54 -24.68
N LYS A 528 -6.23 -8.19 -23.40
CA LYS A 528 -5.04 -7.60 -22.79
C LYS A 528 -3.82 -8.52 -22.92
N LEU A 529 -3.95 -9.81 -22.63
CA LEU A 529 -2.86 -10.78 -22.80
C LEU A 529 -2.53 -11.01 -24.29
N LEU A 530 -3.55 -11.13 -25.14
CA LEU A 530 -3.36 -11.29 -26.60
C LEU A 530 -2.56 -10.11 -27.19
N VAL A 531 -2.96 -8.87 -26.91
CA VAL A 531 -2.28 -7.66 -27.41
C VAL A 531 -0.83 -7.61 -26.92
N ARG A 532 -0.58 -8.02 -25.68
CA ARG A 532 0.79 -8.11 -25.13
C ARG A 532 1.64 -9.12 -25.90
N LEU A 533 1.13 -10.31 -26.21
CA LEU A 533 1.83 -11.31 -27.00
C LEU A 533 2.09 -10.83 -28.44
N CYS A 534 1.09 -10.22 -29.08
CA CYS A 534 1.22 -9.66 -30.43
C CYS A 534 2.34 -8.60 -30.52
N GLN A 535 2.56 -7.86 -29.45
CA GLN A 535 3.64 -6.87 -29.37
C GLN A 535 5.01 -7.50 -29.11
N ILE A 536 5.09 -8.49 -28.23
CA ILE A 536 6.36 -9.19 -27.94
C ILE A 536 6.89 -9.87 -29.20
N TYR A 537 6.01 -10.52 -29.95
CA TYR A 537 6.36 -11.21 -31.18
C TYR A 537 6.44 -10.29 -32.40
N ASP A 538 5.93 -9.06 -32.29
CA ASP A 538 5.81 -8.10 -33.40
C ASP A 538 5.15 -8.71 -34.65
N THR A 539 3.94 -9.24 -34.49
CA THR A 539 3.20 -9.95 -35.57
C THR A 539 2.87 -9.06 -36.77
N ARG A 540 3.10 -7.75 -36.65
CA ARG A 540 2.81 -6.74 -37.67
C ARG A 540 3.66 -6.93 -38.92
N GLY A 541 4.91 -7.35 -38.78
CA GLY A 541 5.87 -7.47 -39.88
C GLY A 541 5.86 -8.83 -40.59
N GLY A 542 4.87 -9.69 -40.29
CA GLY A 542 4.89 -11.08 -40.75
C GLY A 542 5.69 -12.00 -39.82
N VAL A 543 5.75 -13.29 -40.16
CA VAL A 543 6.59 -14.27 -39.44
C VAL A 543 8.05 -14.05 -39.81
N LYS A 544 8.91 -13.83 -38.82
CA LYS A 544 10.35 -13.67 -39.02
C LYS A 544 10.95 -14.97 -39.54
N ARG A 545 11.99 -14.89 -40.37
CA ARG A 545 12.68 -16.06 -40.92
C ARG A 545 13.94 -16.35 -40.12
N VAL A 546 14.49 -17.56 -40.27
CA VAL A 546 15.80 -17.93 -39.70
C VAL A 546 16.90 -16.95 -40.15
N LYS A 547 16.76 -16.38 -41.36
CA LYS A 547 17.67 -15.37 -41.90
C LYS A 547 17.64 -14.03 -41.15
N ASP A 548 16.57 -13.76 -40.41
CA ASP A 548 16.36 -12.54 -39.62
C ASP A 548 16.82 -12.72 -38.16
N GLY A 549 17.46 -13.86 -37.84
CA GLY A 549 17.97 -14.19 -36.51
C GLY A 549 16.96 -14.81 -35.54
N ALA A 550 15.75 -15.15 -36.02
CA ALA A 550 14.71 -15.79 -35.19
C ALA A 550 15.00 -17.27 -34.92
N SER A 551 14.72 -17.73 -33.69
CA SER A 551 14.82 -19.15 -33.33
C SER A 551 13.66 -19.96 -33.95
N GLN A 552 13.84 -21.27 -34.10
CA GLN A 552 12.79 -22.13 -34.66
C GLN A 552 11.51 -22.15 -33.80
N ASP A 553 11.65 -22.07 -32.49
CA ASP A 553 10.53 -21.96 -31.54
C ASP A 553 9.81 -20.61 -31.67
N GLN A 554 10.57 -19.52 -31.88
CA GLN A 554 10.00 -18.20 -32.11
C GLN A 554 9.18 -18.18 -33.42
N ILE A 555 9.69 -18.80 -34.49
CA ILE A 555 8.98 -18.90 -35.78
C ILE A 555 7.67 -19.68 -35.60
N LEU A 556 7.70 -20.79 -34.86
CA LEU A 556 6.52 -21.60 -34.58
C LEU A 556 5.46 -20.80 -33.80
N ASN A 557 5.87 -20.11 -32.74
CA ASN A 557 4.98 -19.31 -31.89
C ASN A 557 4.40 -18.09 -32.64
N GLU A 558 5.21 -17.40 -33.45
CA GLU A 558 4.75 -16.33 -34.34
C GLU A 558 3.70 -16.84 -35.33
N THR A 559 3.94 -18.01 -35.94
CA THR A 559 3.01 -18.65 -36.88
C THR A 559 1.68 -19.02 -36.21
N ARG A 560 1.73 -19.63 -35.02
CA ARG A 560 0.54 -19.96 -34.21
C ARG A 560 -0.27 -18.71 -33.86
N LEU A 561 0.41 -17.65 -33.39
CA LEU A 561 -0.25 -16.39 -33.03
C LEU A 561 -0.90 -15.70 -34.23
N GLN A 562 -0.28 -15.74 -35.42
CA GLN A 562 -0.91 -15.25 -36.65
C GLN A 562 -2.12 -16.09 -37.08
N ASN A 563 -2.06 -17.42 -36.95
CA ASN A 563 -3.20 -18.28 -37.22
C ASN A 563 -4.36 -17.95 -36.27
N LEU A 564 -4.07 -17.75 -34.99
CA LEU A 564 -5.05 -17.33 -33.98
C LEU A 564 -5.68 -15.97 -34.32
N GLN A 565 -4.89 -15.00 -34.79
CA GLN A 565 -5.44 -13.72 -35.28
C GLN A 565 -6.41 -13.91 -36.44
N ARG A 566 -6.08 -14.75 -37.43
CA ARG A 566 -6.96 -15.05 -38.58
C ARG A 566 -8.23 -15.78 -38.14
N GLU A 567 -8.12 -16.66 -37.16
CA GLU A 567 -9.25 -17.34 -36.55
C GLU A 567 -10.18 -16.38 -35.79
N LEU A 568 -9.63 -15.43 -35.04
CA LEU A 568 -10.39 -14.37 -34.38
C LEU A 568 -11.11 -13.45 -35.39
N VAL A 569 -10.49 -13.18 -36.54
CA VAL A 569 -11.17 -12.46 -37.63
C VAL A 569 -12.39 -13.24 -38.13
N LYS A 570 -12.28 -14.56 -38.33
CA LYS A 570 -13.42 -15.40 -38.71
C LYS A 570 -14.52 -15.38 -37.65
N ASP A 571 -14.13 -15.40 -36.37
CA ASP A 571 -15.06 -15.36 -35.24
C ASP A 571 -15.87 -14.06 -35.14
N LEU A 572 -15.40 -12.94 -35.71
CA LEU A 572 -16.15 -11.67 -35.73
C LEU A 572 -17.57 -11.83 -36.31
N ARG A 573 -17.80 -12.84 -37.14
CA ARG A 573 -19.12 -13.13 -37.73
C ARG A 573 -20.11 -13.75 -36.74
N GLU A 574 -19.60 -14.38 -35.67
CA GLU A 574 -20.36 -15.12 -34.66
C GLU A 574 -20.45 -14.36 -33.32
N ILE A 575 -19.90 -13.14 -33.23
CA ILE A 575 -19.98 -12.33 -32.01
C ILE A 575 -21.39 -11.74 -31.84
N ASN A 576 -21.99 -11.98 -30.67
CA ASN A 576 -23.37 -11.59 -30.39
C ASN A 576 -23.55 -10.09 -30.10
N THR A 577 -22.56 -9.43 -29.48
CA THR A 577 -22.70 -8.05 -29.02
C THR A 577 -21.79 -7.08 -29.80
N PRO A 578 -22.29 -5.89 -30.21
CA PRO A 578 -21.48 -4.88 -30.89
C PRO A 578 -20.31 -4.40 -30.03
N ARG A 579 -20.50 -4.39 -28.70
CA ARG A 579 -19.52 -4.00 -27.70
C ARG A 579 -18.28 -4.92 -27.68
N VAL A 580 -18.49 -6.24 -27.71
CA VAL A 580 -17.38 -7.21 -27.80
C VAL A 580 -16.74 -7.15 -29.19
N CYS A 581 -17.55 -7.02 -30.23
CA CYS A 581 -17.08 -6.90 -31.61
C CYS A 581 -16.10 -5.72 -31.78
N ALA A 582 -16.44 -4.55 -31.25
CA ALA A 582 -15.56 -3.37 -31.29
C ALA A 582 -14.20 -3.60 -30.61
N ARG A 583 -14.18 -4.25 -29.44
CA ARG A 583 -12.94 -4.56 -28.69
C ARG A 583 -12.05 -5.55 -29.43
N VAL A 584 -12.63 -6.58 -30.02
CA VAL A 584 -11.89 -7.60 -30.78
C VAL A 584 -11.31 -6.99 -32.05
N ILE A 585 -12.10 -6.18 -32.78
CA ILE A 585 -11.61 -5.44 -33.94
C ILE A 585 -10.43 -4.55 -33.53
N TRP A 586 -10.54 -3.84 -32.40
CA TRP A 586 -9.44 -3.01 -31.90
C TRP A 586 -8.17 -3.82 -31.60
N ALA A 587 -8.31 -4.93 -30.88
CA ALA A 587 -7.18 -5.77 -30.51
C ALA A 587 -6.50 -6.45 -31.71
N VAL A 588 -7.25 -6.80 -32.75
CA VAL A 588 -6.71 -7.50 -33.93
C VAL A 588 -6.19 -6.51 -34.98
N SER A 589 -6.90 -5.42 -35.25
CA SER A 589 -6.61 -4.50 -36.37
C SER A 589 -5.25 -3.80 -36.28
N GLU A 590 -4.73 -3.57 -35.09
CA GLU A 590 -3.40 -2.97 -34.89
C GLU A 590 -2.24 -3.98 -35.14
N HIS A 591 -2.52 -5.28 -35.03
CA HIS A 591 -1.51 -6.32 -34.95
C HIS A 591 -1.53 -7.33 -36.09
N ILE A 592 -2.65 -7.45 -36.81
CA ILE A 592 -2.79 -8.35 -37.96
C ILE A 592 -1.94 -7.87 -39.13
N ASP A 593 -1.21 -8.82 -39.72
CA ASP A 593 -0.52 -8.63 -40.98
C ASP A 593 -1.49 -8.83 -42.15
N LEU A 594 -1.69 -7.76 -42.93
CA LEU A 594 -2.51 -7.75 -44.16
C LEU A 594 -1.66 -7.43 -45.39
N GLU A 595 -0.33 -7.39 -45.26
CA GLU A 595 0.57 -7.26 -46.40
C GLU A 595 0.62 -8.59 -47.17
N GLY A 596 0.51 -8.52 -48.51
CA GLY A 596 0.55 -9.71 -49.36
C GLY A 596 -0.74 -10.53 -49.44
N LEU A 597 -1.89 -9.99 -49.03
CA LEU A 597 -3.20 -10.58 -49.38
C LEU A 597 -3.33 -10.73 -50.90
N ASP A 598 -3.88 -11.86 -51.34
CA ASP A 598 -4.05 -12.16 -52.77
C ASP A 598 -5.00 -11.14 -53.42
N PRO A 599 -4.54 -10.33 -54.39
CA PRO A 599 -5.39 -9.38 -55.09
C PRO A 599 -6.57 -10.03 -55.81
N LEU A 600 -6.47 -11.32 -56.18
CA LEU A 600 -7.55 -12.06 -56.84
C LEU A 600 -8.71 -12.41 -55.90
N LEU A 601 -8.46 -12.43 -54.59
CA LEU A 601 -9.47 -12.67 -53.56
C LEU A 601 -10.07 -11.37 -53.03
N ALA A 602 -9.86 -10.24 -53.72
CA ALA A 602 -10.27 -8.93 -53.22
C ALA A 602 -11.80 -8.81 -53.01
N ASP A 603 -12.58 -9.56 -53.79
CA ASP A 603 -14.04 -9.62 -53.73
C ASP A 603 -14.56 -10.81 -52.90
N ASP A 604 -13.67 -11.66 -52.37
CA ASP A 604 -14.06 -12.83 -51.58
C ASP A 604 -14.58 -12.37 -50.20
N PRO A 605 -15.81 -12.73 -49.78
CA PRO A 605 -16.28 -12.45 -48.43
C PRO A 605 -15.42 -13.10 -47.34
N GLU A 606 -14.68 -14.16 -47.63
CA GLU A 606 -13.74 -14.85 -46.73
C GLU A 606 -12.39 -14.13 -46.57
N ASP A 607 -12.12 -13.10 -47.37
CA ASP A 607 -10.92 -12.29 -47.21
C ASP A 607 -10.93 -11.59 -45.83
N PRO A 608 -9.84 -11.68 -45.04
CA PRO A 608 -9.81 -11.19 -43.67
C PRO A 608 -10.03 -9.68 -43.58
N LEU A 609 -9.59 -8.90 -44.58
CA LEU A 609 -9.85 -7.47 -44.63
C LEU A 609 -11.33 -7.22 -44.87
N ASN A 610 -11.98 -7.93 -45.79
CA ASN A 610 -13.41 -7.80 -46.05
C ASN A 610 -14.27 -8.13 -44.81
N ILE A 611 -13.88 -9.17 -44.04
CA ILE A 611 -14.56 -9.52 -42.78
C ILE A 611 -14.43 -8.39 -41.74
N ILE A 612 -13.24 -7.81 -41.58
CA ILE A 612 -13.02 -6.69 -40.65
C ILE A 612 -13.86 -5.48 -41.06
N ILE A 613 -13.83 -5.08 -42.34
CA ILE A 613 -14.60 -3.94 -42.86
C ILE A 613 -16.11 -4.14 -42.67
N SER A 614 -16.63 -5.34 -43.00
CA SER A 614 -18.04 -5.66 -42.82
C SER A 614 -18.49 -5.54 -41.36
N ASN A 615 -17.67 -5.98 -40.40
CA ASN A 615 -18.02 -5.87 -38.98
C ASN A 615 -17.82 -4.44 -38.43
N ILE A 616 -16.89 -3.65 -38.97
CA ILE A 616 -16.81 -2.20 -38.70
C ILE A 616 -18.13 -1.53 -39.14
N HIS A 617 -18.62 -1.82 -40.35
CA HIS A 617 -19.90 -1.32 -40.84
C HIS A 617 -21.04 -1.70 -39.89
N LYS A 618 -21.16 -2.98 -39.53
CA LYS A 618 -22.22 -3.46 -38.62
C LYS A 618 -22.29 -2.64 -37.32
N VAL A 619 -21.16 -2.39 -36.66
CA VAL A 619 -21.12 -1.65 -35.39
C VAL A 619 -21.41 -0.15 -35.58
N LEU A 620 -20.88 0.48 -36.64
CA LEU A 620 -21.15 1.89 -36.93
C LEU A 620 -22.66 2.15 -37.15
N PHE A 621 -23.33 1.25 -37.86
CA PHE A 621 -24.74 1.36 -38.24
C PHE A 621 -25.70 0.56 -37.35
N THR A 622 -25.26 0.06 -36.17
CA THR A 622 -26.15 -0.69 -35.26
C THR A 622 -27.30 0.19 -34.73
N LEU A 623 -28.54 -0.29 -34.91
CA LEU A 623 -29.81 0.27 -34.44
C LEU A 623 -30.40 -0.64 -33.33
N ASP A 624 -29.64 -1.02 -32.30
CA ASP A 624 -30.25 -1.82 -31.24
C ASP A 624 -31.23 -0.96 -30.42
N SER A 625 -32.47 -1.42 -30.39
CA SER A 625 -33.67 -0.78 -29.83
C SER A 625 -33.88 -1.08 -28.34
N SER A 626 -32.93 -1.75 -27.69
CA SER A 626 -32.91 -1.97 -26.24
C SER A 626 -32.24 -0.79 -25.51
N ALA A 627 -32.75 -0.47 -24.33
CA ALA A 627 -32.61 0.83 -23.66
C ALA A 627 -31.21 1.22 -23.12
N ASP A 628 -30.11 0.55 -23.50
CA ASP A 628 -28.75 0.79 -22.96
C ASP A 628 -27.86 1.57 -23.95
N THR A 629 -28.26 2.80 -24.24
CA THR A 629 -27.63 3.71 -25.24
C THR A 629 -26.33 4.38 -24.78
N THR A 630 -25.82 4.07 -23.59
CA THR A 630 -24.70 4.76 -22.90
C THR A 630 -23.32 4.42 -23.47
N ASN A 631 -23.09 3.20 -23.96
CA ASN A 631 -21.75 2.69 -24.31
C ASN A 631 -21.39 2.76 -25.82
N ARG A 632 -22.39 2.96 -26.70
CA ARG A 632 -22.20 2.99 -28.16
C ARG A 632 -21.17 4.01 -28.62
N LEU A 633 -21.08 5.16 -27.94
CA LEU A 633 -20.14 6.23 -28.29
C LEU A 633 -18.68 5.79 -28.13
N LEU A 634 -18.35 5.03 -27.08
CA LEU A 634 -17.00 4.51 -26.84
C LEU A 634 -16.63 3.43 -27.87
N ASP A 635 -17.57 2.55 -28.19
CA ASP A 635 -17.37 1.49 -29.18
C ASP A 635 -17.15 2.09 -30.60
N VAL A 636 -17.93 3.11 -30.97
CA VAL A 636 -17.76 3.85 -32.23
C VAL A 636 -16.41 4.58 -32.27
N GLN A 637 -16.01 5.26 -31.19
CA GLN A 637 -14.71 5.94 -31.13
C GLN A 637 -13.54 4.97 -31.26
N ALA A 638 -13.61 3.80 -30.62
CA ALA A 638 -12.62 2.75 -30.76
C ALA A 638 -12.48 2.31 -32.23
N LEU A 639 -13.59 2.09 -32.92
CA LEU A 639 -13.59 1.68 -34.33
C LEU A 639 -13.11 2.78 -35.28
N LEU A 640 -13.43 4.04 -35.02
CA LEU A 640 -12.90 5.17 -35.79
C LEU A 640 -11.38 5.26 -35.67
N LEU A 641 -10.81 4.99 -34.48
CA LEU A 641 -9.37 4.90 -34.29
C LEU A 641 -8.76 3.70 -35.06
N CYS A 642 -9.45 2.56 -35.09
CA CYS A 642 -9.03 1.40 -35.87
C CYS A 642 -9.04 1.70 -37.37
N ALA A 643 -10.11 2.33 -37.87
CA ALA A 643 -10.26 2.72 -39.26
C ALA A 643 -9.15 3.68 -39.69
N LEU A 644 -8.79 4.64 -38.84
CA LEU A 644 -7.65 5.52 -39.09
C LEU A 644 -6.34 4.74 -39.23
N ARG A 645 -6.05 3.83 -38.30
CA ARG A 645 -4.79 3.06 -38.27
C ARG A 645 -4.71 2.07 -39.43
N LEU A 646 -5.77 1.30 -39.68
CA LEU A 646 -5.86 0.37 -40.81
C LEU A 646 -5.76 1.09 -42.14
N GLY A 647 -6.54 2.17 -42.32
CA GLY A 647 -6.61 2.91 -43.58
C GLY A 647 -5.34 3.71 -43.92
N SER A 648 -4.56 4.10 -42.91
CA SER A 648 -3.26 4.77 -43.12
C SER A 648 -2.08 3.80 -43.29
N ARG A 649 -2.25 2.52 -42.92
CA ARG A 649 -1.25 1.46 -43.07
C ARG A 649 -1.41 0.70 -44.39
N TYR A 650 -2.64 0.28 -44.71
CA TYR A 650 -2.94 -0.56 -45.87
C TYR A 650 -3.79 0.20 -46.90
N ALA A 651 -3.28 0.35 -48.13
CA ALA A 651 -3.94 1.13 -49.18
C ALA A 651 -5.33 0.57 -49.57
N ARG A 652 -5.46 -0.76 -49.69
CA ARG A 652 -6.75 -1.43 -49.98
C ARG A 652 -7.78 -1.18 -48.85
N ALA A 653 -7.34 -1.24 -47.59
CA ALA A 653 -8.19 -0.92 -46.45
C ALA A 653 -8.64 0.55 -46.47
N GLY A 654 -7.72 1.48 -46.80
CA GLY A 654 -8.02 2.90 -46.93
C GLY A 654 -9.10 3.19 -47.97
N ALA A 655 -9.08 2.52 -49.12
CA ALA A 655 -10.10 2.66 -50.15
C ALA A 655 -11.49 2.19 -49.67
N LEU A 656 -11.57 1.00 -49.05
CA LEU A 656 -12.83 0.46 -48.52
C LEU A 656 -13.38 1.32 -47.37
N LEU A 657 -12.52 1.71 -46.42
CA LEU A 657 -12.91 2.54 -45.28
C LEU A 657 -13.33 3.96 -45.69
N THR A 658 -12.78 4.51 -46.78
CA THR A 658 -13.19 5.82 -47.28
C THR A 658 -14.67 5.84 -47.62
N LYS A 659 -15.16 4.80 -48.30
CA LYS A 659 -16.58 4.65 -48.63
C LYS A 659 -17.44 4.53 -47.37
N GLU A 660 -17.07 3.63 -46.45
CA GLU A 660 -17.80 3.38 -45.21
C GLU A 660 -17.89 4.62 -44.31
N LEU A 661 -16.79 5.36 -44.16
CA LEU A 661 -16.73 6.57 -43.33
C LEU A 661 -17.49 7.74 -43.96
N GLU A 662 -17.54 7.85 -45.29
CA GLU A 662 -18.34 8.85 -45.99
C GLU A 662 -19.84 8.59 -45.82
N GLU A 663 -20.27 7.33 -45.96
CA GLU A 663 -21.64 6.89 -45.71
C GLU A 663 -22.04 7.14 -44.24
N PHE A 664 -21.21 6.73 -43.28
CA PHE A 664 -21.48 6.92 -41.85
C PHE A 664 -21.56 8.41 -41.48
N ARG A 665 -20.62 9.23 -41.98
CA ARG A 665 -20.62 10.68 -41.78
C ARG A 665 -21.90 11.34 -42.31
N SER A 666 -22.43 10.86 -43.43
CA SER A 666 -23.66 11.40 -44.03
C SER A 666 -24.94 10.94 -43.34
N ASN A 667 -24.85 9.89 -42.51
CA ASN A 667 -25.97 9.31 -41.81
C ASN A 667 -26.36 10.12 -40.55
N ASN A 668 -27.64 10.03 -40.17
CA ASN A 668 -28.18 10.60 -38.92
C ASN A 668 -27.65 9.88 -37.68
N MET A 669 -27.11 8.67 -37.84
CA MET A 669 -26.51 7.86 -36.77
C MET A 669 -25.16 8.39 -36.25
N ALA A 670 -24.51 9.31 -36.97
CA ALA A 670 -23.30 9.97 -36.54
C ALA A 670 -23.61 11.34 -35.90
N ASP A 671 -23.20 11.51 -34.65
CA ASP A 671 -23.26 12.80 -33.96
C ASP A 671 -22.23 13.81 -34.53
N SER A 672 -22.26 15.04 -34.02
CA SER A 672 -21.37 16.12 -34.50
C SER A 672 -19.89 15.78 -34.31
N VAL A 673 -19.54 15.08 -33.23
CA VAL A 673 -18.16 14.68 -32.89
C VAL A 673 -17.67 13.62 -33.87
N ASN A 674 -18.44 12.55 -34.06
CA ASN A 674 -18.14 11.46 -34.99
C ASN A 674 -18.05 11.98 -36.43
N LYS A 675 -18.92 12.91 -36.83
CA LYS A 675 -18.85 13.58 -38.14
C LYS A 675 -17.57 14.39 -38.34
N HIS A 676 -17.06 15.02 -37.28
CA HIS A 676 -15.79 15.74 -37.33
C HIS A 676 -14.60 14.78 -37.36
N GLN A 677 -14.61 13.74 -36.52
CA GLN A 677 -13.58 12.70 -36.52
C GLN A 677 -13.48 11.98 -37.87
N CYS A 678 -14.61 11.60 -38.48
CA CYS A 678 -14.62 11.00 -39.82
C CYS A 678 -13.98 11.91 -40.87
N ARG A 679 -14.22 13.23 -40.82
CA ARG A 679 -13.57 14.21 -41.72
C ARG A 679 -12.05 14.20 -41.56
N LEU A 680 -11.57 14.22 -40.33
CA LEU A 680 -10.14 14.21 -40.03
C LEU A 680 -9.47 12.89 -40.46
N ILE A 681 -10.16 11.76 -40.25
CA ILE A 681 -9.69 10.43 -40.65
C ILE A 681 -9.60 10.33 -42.18
N LEU A 682 -10.65 10.75 -42.90
CA LEU A 682 -10.67 10.76 -44.36
C LEU A 682 -9.53 11.62 -44.95
N GLN A 683 -9.25 12.78 -44.36
CA GLN A 683 -8.12 13.62 -44.77
C GLN A 683 -6.77 12.92 -44.55
N ARG A 684 -6.59 12.23 -43.41
CA ARG A 684 -5.37 11.47 -43.13
C ARG A 684 -5.19 10.27 -44.06
N ILE A 685 -6.26 9.52 -44.35
CA ILE A 685 -6.20 8.41 -45.32
C ILE A 685 -5.83 8.97 -46.70
N LYS A 686 -6.47 10.05 -47.14
CA LYS A 686 -6.14 10.70 -48.42
C LYS A 686 -4.69 11.17 -48.49
N TYR A 687 -4.16 11.74 -47.40
CA TYR A 687 -2.77 12.16 -47.30
C TYR A 687 -1.78 10.98 -47.34
N ALA A 688 -2.06 9.90 -46.60
CA ALA A 688 -1.23 8.70 -46.59
C ALA A 688 -1.23 7.98 -47.95
N THR A 689 -2.35 8.00 -48.67
CA THR A 689 -2.45 7.44 -50.02
C THR A 689 -1.63 8.26 -51.04
N SER A 690 -1.54 9.59 -50.87
CA SER A 690 -0.74 10.44 -51.76
C SER A 690 0.76 10.49 -51.40
N HIS A 691 1.12 10.14 -50.17
CA HIS A 691 2.50 10.14 -49.66
C HIS A 691 2.85 8.76 -49.10
N THR A 692 3.26 7.85 -49.98
CA THR A 692 3.57 6.45 -49.63
C THR A 692 4.73 6.31 -48.62
N GLU A 693 5.62 7.30 -48.53
CA GLU A 693 6.70 7.36 -47.54
C GLU A 693 6.22 7.78 -46.13
N SER A 694 5.04 8.40 -46.03
CA SER A 694 4.44 8.82 -44.76
C SER A 694 3.34 7.87 -44.29
N LYS A 695 3.36 6.61 -44.73
CA LYS A 695 2.49 5.56 -44.17
C LYS A 695 2.68 5.51 -42.66
N TRP A 696 1.59 5.26 -41.93
CA TRP A 696 1.66 5.11 -40.49
C TRP A 696 2.57 3.93 -40.15
N ALA A 697 3.77 4.20 -39.62
CA ALA A 697 4.78 3.20 -39.31
C ALA A 697 4.46 2.34 -38.06
N GLY A 698 3.38 2.65 -37.33
CA GLY A 698 2.91 1.83 -36.20
C GLY A 698 3.67 2.03 -34.90
N VAL A 699 4.67 2.92 -34.86
CA VAL A 699 5.53 3.13 -33.68
C VAL A 699 4.94 4.24 -32.81
N SER A 700 3.87 3.93 -32.08
CA SER A 700 3.60 4.64 -30.83
C SER A 700 4.42 3.96 -29.73
N GLU A 701 5.03 4.74 -28.82
CA GLU A 701 5.84 4.25 -27.69
C GLU A 701 5.19 3.01 -27.04
N ALA A 702 5.79 1.85 -27.27
CA ALA A 702 5.22 0.55 -26.96
C ALA A 702 5.15 0.30 -25.45
N ARG A 703 3.99 0.56 -24.82
CA ARG A 703 3.70 0.07 -23.46
C ARG A 703 2.82 -1.19 -23.43
N GLY A 704 2.08 -1.50 -24.49
CA GLY A 704 1.14 -2.63 -24.45
C GLY A 704 -0.11 -2.39 -23.64
N ASP A 705 -0.48 -1.12 -23.50
CA ASP A 705 -1.62 -0.71 -22.71
C ASP A 705 -2.93 -0.97 -23.45
N TYR A 706 -3.65 -2.01 -23.03
CA TYR A 706 -5.04 -2.25 -23.40
C TYR A 706 -5.94 -1.13 -22.81
N PRO A 707 -6.70 -0.37 -23.64
CA PRO A 707 -7.36 0.85 -23.20
C PRO A 707 -8.72 0.62 -22.53
N PHE A 708 -9.30 -0.57 -22.67
CA PHE A 708 -10.64 -0.89 -22.13
C PHE A 708 -10.61 -1.49 -20.72
N SER A 709 -9.47 -1.53 -20.04
CA SER A 709 -9.40 -2.01 -18.66
C SER A 709 -10.20 -1.11 -17.71
N HIS A 710 -11.05 -1.70 -16.86
CA HIS A 710 -11.96 -1.00 -15.96
C HIS A 710 -11.26 -0.05 -14.97
N HIS A 711 -9.97 -0.27 -14.66
CA HIS A 711 -9.14 0.62 -13.83
C HIS A 711 -8.85 2.01 -14.43
N LYS A 712 -9.09 2.24 -15.73
CA LYS A 712 -8.75 3.50 -16.42
C LYS A 712 -9.96 4.42 -16.69
N LEU A 713 -11.19 3.98 -16.39
CA LEU A 713 -12.42 4.73 -16.69
C LEU A 713 -13.19 5.07 -15.40
N THR A 714 -12.92 6.25 -14.85
CA THR A 714 -13.61 6.86 -13.69
C THR A 714 -14.95 7.50 -14.09
N VAL A 715 -15.84 6.73 -14.72
CA VAL A 715 -17.24 7.15 -14.87
C VAL A 715 -18.11 6.35 -13.89
N GLN A 716 -19.03 7.05 -13.24
CA GLN A 716 -20.08 6.46 -12.43
C GLN A 716 -21.01 5.70 -13.40
N PHE A 717 -20.99 4.37 -13.35
CA PHE A 717 -21.84 3.55 -14.22
C PHE A 717 -23.02 3.02 -13.41
N TYR A 718 -24.23 3.33 -13.88
CA TYR A 718 -25.51 2.95 -13.28
C TYR A 718 -25.94 1.50 -13.66
N GLU A 719 -25.14 0.77 -14.44
CA GLU A 719 -25.48 -0.55 -14.98
C GLU A 719 -25.07 -1.71 -14.04
N ALA A 720 -25.98 -2.68 -13.87
CA ALA A 720 -25.76 -3.84 -12.99
C ALA A 720 -24.62 -4.77 -13.47
N SER A 721 -24.42 -4.90 -14.79
CA SER A 721 -23.34 -5.69 -15.39
C SER A 721 -21.96 -5.12 -15.08
N ALA A 722 -21.80 -3.79 -15.16
CA ALA A 722 -20.55 -3.11 -14.82
C ALA A 722 -20.20 -3.21 -13.33
N ALA A 723 -21.19 -3.24 -12.45
CA ALA A 723 -20.98 -3.49 -11.02
C ALA A 723 -20.49 -4.93 -10.74
N GLN A 724 -21.02 -5.92 -11.46
CA GLN A 724 -20.55 -7.31 -11.39
C GLN A 724 -19.11 -7.45 -11.90
N ASP A 725 -18.77 -6.81 -13.03
CA ASP A 725 -17.40 -6.81 -13.57
C ASP A 725 -16.39 -6.23 -12.56
N ARG A 726 -16.70 -5.11 -11.90
CA ARG A 726 -15.83 -4.52 -10.87
C ARG A 726 -15.67 -5.41 -9.64
N LYS A 727 -16.76 -6.08 -9.23
CA LYS A 727 -16.71 -7.02 -8.12
C LYS A 727 -15.80 -8.20 -8.47
N LEU A 728 -15.97 -8.77 -9.67
CA LEU A 728 -15.14 -9.86 -10.16
C LEU A 728 -13.67 -9.42 -10.29
N GLU A 729 -13.41 -8.25 -10.87
CA GLU A 729 -12.07 -7.66 -10.98
C GLU A 729 -11.41 -7.49 -9.62
N GLY A 730 -12.12 -6.92 -8.63
CA GLY A 730 -11.62 -6.77 -7.27
C GLY A 730 -11.29 -8.11 -6.60
N LEU A 731 -12.15 -9.11 -6.77
CA LEU A 731 -11.93 -10.45 -6.21
C LEU A 731 -10.75 -11.18 -6.87
N VAL A 732 -10.68 -11.16 -8.21
CA VAL A 732 -9.59 -11.78 -8.98
C VAL A 732 -8.27 -11.09 -8.66
N HIS A 733 -8.23 -9.76 -8.68
CA HIS A 733 -7.02 -9.00 -8.38
C HIS A 733 -6.54 -9.24 -6.95
N ASN A 734 -7.45 -9.22 -5.96
CA ASN A 734 -7.09 -9.53 -4.57
C ASN A 734 -6.56 -10.96 -4.43
N ALA A 735 -7.24 -11.95 -5.00
CA ALA A 735 -6.80 -13.35 -4.95
C ALA A 735 -5.43 -13.58 -5.59
N ILE A 736 -5.19 -12.97 -6.76
CA ILE A 736 -3.92 -13.06 -7.46
C ILE A 736 -2.83 -12.30 -6.69
N LEU A 737 -3.09 -11.08 -6.22
CA LEU A 737 -2.13 -10.33 -5.43
C LEU A 737 -1.74 -11.05 -4.14
N GLU A 738 -2.67 -11.70 -3.45
CA GLU A 738 -2.36 -12.50 -2.26
C GLU A 738 -1.37 -13.64 -2.56
N LEU A 739 -1.46 -14.25 -3.75
CA LEU A 739 -0.65 -15.42 -4.12
C LEU A 739 0.66 -15.09 -4.83
N TRP A 740 0.68 -13.99 -5.58
CA TRP A 740 1.81 -13.54 -6.38
C TRP A 740 2.61 -12.44 -5.70
N ARG A 741 2.18 -11.96 -4.51
CA ARG A 741 3.03 -11.14 -3.66
C ARG A 741 4.32 -11.92 -3.39
N PRO A 742 5.50 -11.40 -3.76
CA PRO A 742 6.73 -11.86 -3.15
C PRO A 742 6.54 -11.76 -1.63
N ASP A 743 7.14 -12.68 -0.86
CA ASP A 743 7.47 -12.35 0.53
C ASP A 743 8.06 -10.95 0.48
N PRO A 744 7.48 -9.98 1.22
CA PRO A 744 7.85 -8.61 1.06
C PRO A 744 9.38 -8.56 1.14
N SER A 745 10.04 -8.11 0.05
CA SER A 745 11.50 -8.05 -0.03
C SER A 745 12.04 -7.43 1.26
N GLU A 746 13.27 -7.65 1.71
CA GLU A 746 13.75 -6.92 2.91
C GLU A 746 13.47 -5.42 2.81
N LEU A 747 13.45 -4.87 1.59
CA LEU A 747 12.97 -3.53 1.27
C LEU A 747 11.46 -3.36 1.47
N THR A 748 10.60 -4.25 0.97
CA THR A 748 9.15 -4.24 1.26
C THR A 748 8.82 -4.60 2.70
N LEU A 749 9.62 -5.39 3.43
CA LEU A 749 9.59 -5.55 4.90
C LEU A 749 10.24 -4.33 5.58
N LEU A 750 11.08 -3.54 4.94
CA LEU A 750 11.51 -2.23 5.44
C LEU A 750 10.49 -1.12 5.10
N LEU A 751 9.57 -1.38 4.17
CA LEU A 751 8.43 -0.53 3.77
C LEU A 751 7.10 -0.98 4.43
N THR A 752 6.99 -2.24 4.88
CA THR A 752 5.80 -2.82 5.56
C THR A 752 6.07 -3.37 6.97
N LYS A 753 7.30 -3.76 7.34
CA LYS A 753 7.80 -4.01 8.71
C LYS A 753 8.66 -2.85 9.27
N GLY A 754 9.28 -2.03 8.43
CA GLY A 754 9.52 -0.61 8.67
C GLY A 754 8.38 0.13 7.98
N VAL A 755 7.67 1.04 8.64
CA VAL A 755 6.96 2.02 7.84
C VAL A 755 8.14 2.78 7.29
N ASP A 756 8.30 2.71 5.97
CA ASP A 756 8.92 3.75 5.19
C ASP A 756 9.58 4.83 6.06
N SER A 757 10.91 4.81 6.19
CA SER A 757 11.66 6.03 6.55
C SER A 757 11.50 7.15 5.50
N ALA A 758 10.63 6.94 4.50
CA ALA A 758 10.14 7.91 3.52
C ALA A 758 8.65 8.31 3.70
N LEU A 759 7.90 7.74 4.66
CA LEU A 759 6.50 8.08 5.01
C LEU A 759 6.27 8.21 6.53
N LEU A 760 7.15 7.66 7.38
CA LEU A 760 7.59 8.43 8.53
C LEU A 760 8.16 9.70 7.92
N LYS A 761 7.53 10.85 8.22
CA LYS A 761 8.32 12.07 8.33
C LYS A 761 9.65 11.66 8.95
N VAL A 762 10.75 11.90 8.24
CA VAL A 762 12.08 11.88 8.86
C VAL A 762 11.88 12.51 10.24
N PRO A 763 12.22 11.81 11.35
CA PRO A 763 12.01 12.37 12.68
C PRO A 763 12.54 13.80 12.62
N PRO A 764 11.68 14.81 12.86
CA PRO A 764 11.98 16.16 12.43
C PRO A 764 13.31 16.53 13.03
N THR A 765 14.22 17.02 12.19
CA THR A 765 15.54 17.47 12.63
C THR A 765 15.32 18.41 13.79
N ALA A 766 15.79 18.02 14.97
CA ALA A 766 15.50 18.76 16.16
C ALA A 766 16.23 20.11 16.08
N VAL A 767 15.47 21.18 16.24
CA VAL A 767 15.95 22.56 16.12
C VAL A 767 16.37 23.00 17.50
N THR A 768 17.62 23.43 17.63
CA THR A 768 18.10 24.05 18.86
C THR A 768 17.49 25.45 18.99
N LEU A 769 16.77 25.72 20.08
CA LEU A 769 16.09 26.99 20.32
C LEU A 769 16.89 27.97 21.20
N THR A 770 17.99 27.50 21.80
CA THR A 770 18.86 28.26 22.73
C THR A 770 20.27 28.40 22.17
N GLY A 771 20.97 29.48 22.52
CA GLY A 771 22.36 29.68 22.16
C GLY A 771 23.33 28.82 22.97
N SER A 772 24.56 28.67 22.49
CA SER A 772 25.64 27.94 23.17
C SER A 772 26.03 28.49 24.56
N SER A 773 25.64 29.73 24.87
CA SER A 773 25.91 30.43 26.13
C SER A 773 24.73 30.45 27.10
N ASP A 774 23.61 29.80 26.77
CA ASP A 774 22.41 29.81 27.60
C ASP A 774 22.50 28.79 28.75
N PRO A 775 21.91 29.07 29.92
CA PRO A 775 21.99 28.21 31.11
C PRO A 775 21.21 26.89 30.95
N CYS A 776 20.24 26.85 30.04
CA CYS A 776 19.51 25.66 29.65
C CYS A 776 19.64 25.45 28.15
N TYR A 777 19.94 24.23 27.73
CA TYR A 777 19.85 23.81 26.34
C TYR A 777 18.45 23.30 26.04
N VAL A 778 17.76 23.94 25.10
CA VAL A 778 16.42 23.56 24.64
C VAL A 778 16.47 23.15 23.18
N GLU A 779 16.05 21.92 22.93
CA GLU A 779 15.97 21.30 21.61
C GLU A 779 14.52 20.89 21.34
N ALA A 780 14.01 21.20 20.15
CA ALA A 780 12.60 21.04 19.82
C ALA A 780 12.38 20.33 18.48
N TYR A 781 11.40 19.44 18.42
CA TYR A 781 10.90 18.86 17.17
C TYR A 781 9.38 18.70 17.24
N HIS A 782 8.70 18.65 16.08
CA HIS A 782 7.24 18.59 16.05
C HIS A 782 6.72 17.36 15.32
N LEU A 783 5.69 16.72 15.85
CA LEU A 783 4.95 15.67 15.15
C LEU A 783 3.60 16.21 14.70
N THR A 784 3.13 15.80 13.54
CA THR A 784 1.83 16.23 13.00
C THR A 784 0.92 15.04 12.80
N ASP A 785 -0.32 15.20 13.21
CA ASP A 785 -1.41 14.29 12.90
C ASP A 785 -2.42 15.03 12.01
N SER A 786 -2.38 14.73 10.72
CA SER A 786 -3.27 15.35 9.73
C SER A 786 -4.71 14.83 9.80
N THR A 787 -4.95 13.69 10.47
CA THR A 787 -6.30 13.14 10.61
C THR A 787 -7.09 13.84 11.72
N ASP A 788 -6.41 14.16 12.82
CA ASP A 788 -6.96 14.89 13.97
C ASP A 788 -6.75 16.41 13.88
N GLY A 789 -5.96 16.89 12.90
CA GLY A 789 -5.63 18.31 12.74
C GLY A 789 -4.73 18.85 13.86
N ARG A 790 -3.83 18.02 14.39
CA ARG A 790 -3.02 18.30 15.59
C ARG A 790 -1.54 18.38 15.28
N ILE A 791 -0.85 19.23 16.02
CA ILE A 791 0.61 19.33 16.03
C ILE A 791 1.08 19.20 17.46
N THR A 792 2.02 18.29 17.71
CA THR A 792 2.64 18.09 19.03
C THR A 792 4.10 18.52 18.96
N LEU A 793 4.43 19.59 19.69
CA LEU A 793 5.79 20.04 19.91
C LEU A 793 6.40 19.23 21.06
N HIS A 794 7.51 18.56 20.79
CA HIS A 794 8.35 17.89 21.76
C HIS A 794 9.56 18.76 22.07
N LEU A 795 9.82 18.96 23.36
CA LEU A 795 10.91 19.76 23.88
C LEU A 795 11.80 18.88 24.76
N LYS A 796 13.10 18.94 24.52
CA LYS A 796 14.13 18.40 25.39
C LYS A 796 14.85 19.57 26.05
N VAL A 797 14.80 19.61 27.37
CA VAL A 797 15.40 20.68 28.17
C VAL A 797 16.49 20.09 29.06
N LEU A 798 17.69 20.63 28.92
CA LEU A 798 18.88 20.17 29.63
C LEU A 798 19.46 21.36 30.41
N ASN A 799 19.73 21.16 31.70
CA ASN A 799 20.43 22.16 32.50
C ASN A 799 21.95 22.05 32.23
N LEU A 800 22.55 23.12 31.71
CA LEU A 800 23.99 23.20 31.43
C LEU A 800 24.79 23.79 32.59
N THR A 801 24.12 24.29 33.64
CA THR A 801 24.79 24.83 34.82
C THR A 801 25.17 23.73 35.81
N GLU A 802 26.21 23.95 36.61
CA GLU A 802 26.64 23.02 37.66
C GLU A 802 25.66 22.95 38.86
N LEU A 803 24.74 23.92 38.95
CA LEU A 803 23.75 24.03 40.03
C LEU A 803 22.41 23.45 39.58
N GLU A 804 21.69 22.80 40.48
CA GLU A 804 20.32 22.34 40.20
C GLU A 804 19.36 23.54 40.12
N LEU A 805 18.59 23.60 39.03
CA LEU A 805 17.59 24.66 38.83
C LEU A 805 16.28 24.21 39.46
N ASN A 806 15.83 24.96 40.47
CA ASN A 806 14.60 24.69 41.20
C ASN A 806 13.41 25.46 40.61
N ARG A 807 12.24 24.82 40.64
CA ARG A 807 10.94 25.34 40.12
C ARG A 807 11.01 25.81 38.67
N VAL A 808 11.38 24.91 37.77
CA VAL A 808 11.44 25.21 36.33
C VAL A 808 10.07 25.04 35.68
N ASP A 809 9.59 26.11 35.04
CA ASP A 809 8.34 26.14 34.27
C ASP A 809 8.64 26.47 32.80
N ILE A 810 8.10 25.67 31.88
CA ILE A 810 8.14 25.96 30.45
C ILE A 810 6.82 26.57 30.04
N ARG A 811 6.88 27.75 29.41
CA ARG A 811 5.72 28.41 28.80
C ARG A 811 5.83 28.36 27.30
N VAL A 812 4.75 27.91 26.64
CA VAL A 812 4.63 27.91 25.18
C VAL A 812 3.50 28.85 24.78
N GLY A 813 3.83 29.88 24.02
CA GLY A 813 2.88 30.78 23.35
C GLY A 813 2.72 30.42 21.87
N LEU A 814 1.62 30.85 21.26
CA LEU A 814 1.27 30.54 19.87
C LEU A 814 1.23 31.80 19.00
N SER A 815 1.49 31.63 17.70
CA SER A 815 1.35 32.64 16.67
C SER A 815 0.84 31.98 15.38
N GLY A 816 -0.03 32.68 14.65
CA GLY A 816 -0.73 32.16 13.47
C GLY A 816 -2.01 31.39 13.82
N ALA A 817 -2.47 30.52 12.92
CA ALA A 817 -3.72 29.77 13.02
C ALA A 817 -3.71 28.59 14.04
N LEU A 818 -2.87 28.64 15.08
CA LEU A 818 -2.76 27.62 16.12
C LEU A 818 -3.61 27.97 17.34
N TYR A 819 -4.19 26.96 17.97
CA TYR A 819 -4.92 27.12 19.23
C TYR A 819 -4.64 25.96 20.19
N PHE A 820 -4.72 26.22 21.49
CA PHE A 820 -4.71 25.16 22.49
C PHE A 820 -6.10 24.51 22.57
N MET A 821 -6.14 23.18 22.67
CA MET A 821 -7.40 22.42 22.67
C MET A 821 -8.30 22.72 23.88
N ASP A 822 -7.73 23.26 24.95
CA ASP A 822 -8.43 23.70 26.16
C ASP A 822 -8.86 25.19 26.11
N GLY A 823 -8.57 25.89 25.01
CA GLY A 823 -8.86 27.31 24.84
C GLY A 823 -7.97 28.25 25.64
N SER A 824 -6.91 27.74 26.28
CA SER A 824 -5.95 28.58 27.01
C SER A 824 -5.15 29.50 26.06
N PRO A 825 -4.63 30.65 26.53
CA PRO A 825 -3.77 31.52 25.72
C PRO A 825 -2.30 31.08 25.69
N GLN A 826 -1.89 30.22 26.64
CA GLN A 826 -0.53 29.69 26.77
C GLN A 826 -0.55 28.34 27.48
N ALA A 827 0.33 27.41 27.08
CA ALA A 827 0.56 26.17 27.81
C ALA A 827 1.70 26.37 28.82
N VAL A 828 1.48 25.95 30.06
CA VAL A 828 2.51 25.97 31.12
C VAL A 828 2.79 24.53 31.56
N ARG A 829 4.06 24.09 31.46
CA ARG A 829 4.52 22.79 31.91
C ARG A 829 5.50 22.98 33.07
N GLN A 830 5.14 22.46 34.24
CA GLN A 830 5.99 22.54 35.44
C GLN A 830 6.90 21.31 35.48
N LEU A 831 8.21 21.53 35.35
CA LEU A 831 9.23 20.47 35.38
C LEU A 831 9.83 20.26 36.79
N ARG A 832 9.38 21.03 37.78
CA ARG A 832 9.84 20.99 39.18
C ARG A 832 11.35 21.28 39.31
N ASN A 833 12.23 20.29 39.27
CA ASN A 833 13.68 20.50 39.43
C ASN A 833 14.42 19.93 38.21
N LEU A 834 15.36 20.71 37.65
CA LEU A 834 16.26 20.26 36.59
C LEU A 834 17.65 19.99 37.17
N VAL A 835 17.99 18.70 37.26
CA VAL A 835 19.32 18.23 37.66
C VAL A 835 20.32 18.54 36.54
N SER A 836 21.55 18.88 36.91
CA SER A 836 22.61 19.20 35.95
C SER A 836 22.86 18.01 35.00
N GLN A 837 22.99 18.29 33.70
CA GLN A 837 23.30 17.31 32.65
C GLN A 837 22.28 16.17 32.44
N ASP A 838 21.10 16.21 33.06
CA ASP A 838 20.03 15.23 32.83
C ASP A 838 18.92 15.82 31.94
N PRO A 839 18.66 15.27 30.72
CA PRO A 839 17.67 15.83 29.81
C PRO A 839 16.23 15.48 30.24
N VAL A 840 15.40 16.49 30.41
CA VAL A 840 13.97 16.33 30.68
C VAL A 840 13.16 16.56 29.41
N LEU A 841 12.31 15.59 29.08
CA LEU A 841 11.41 15.65 27.92
C LEU A 841 10.03 16.15 28.33
N CYS A 842 9.47 17.05 27.53
CA CYS A 842 8.08 17.49 27.69
C CYS A 842 7.41 17.72 26.33
N SER A 843 6.09 17.69 26.29
CA SER A 843 5.33 17.87 25.05
C SER A 843 4.11 18.79 25.23
N VAL A 844 3.82 19.51 24.15
CA VAL A 844 2.71 20.46 24.05
C VAL A 844 1.98 20.22 22.74
N THR A 845 0.68 19.92 22.82
CA THR A 845 -0.17 19.66 21.65
C THR A 845 -1.07 20.86 21.37
N VAL A 846 -1.15 21.24 20.11
CA VAL A 846 -1.96 22.35 19.58
C VAL A 846 -2.80 21.89 18.40
N GLY A 847 -3.96 22.49 18.21
CA GLY A 847 -4.79 22.32 17.03
C GLY A 847 -4.47 23.37 15.97
N VAL A 848 -4.62 23.01 14.70
CA VAL A 848 -4.51 23.93 13.56
C VAL A 848 -5.92 24.29 13.10
N SER A 849 -6.18 25.56 12.83
CA SER A 849 -7.50 26.01 12.35
C SER A 849 -7.56 26.29 10.85
N GLN A 850 -6.48 26.79 10.23
CA GLN A 850 -6.40 27.15 8.81
C GLN A 850 -4.98 26.98 8.25
N PHE A 851 -4.82 27.08 6.93
CA PHE A 851 -3.53 27.04 6.24
C PHE A 851 -2.83 28.41 6.36
N GLU A 852 -2.03 28.62 7.41
CA GLU A 852 -1.33 29.87 7.72
C GLU A 852 0.05 29.57 8.35
N ARG A 853 1.05 30.45 8.11
CA ARG A 853 2.36 30.34 8.74
C ARG A 853 2.24 30.46 10.26
N SER A 854 2.73 29.44 10.96
CA SER A 854 2.51 29.28 12.39
C SER A 854 3.82 29.09 13.14
N ALA A 855 3.92 29.64 14.36
CA ALA A 855 5.12 29.53 15.19
C ALA A 855 4.79 29.34 16.67
N LEU A 856 5.64 28.59 17.38
CA LEU A 856 5.54 28.36 18.82
C LEU A 856 6.67 29.09 19.56
N TRP A 857 6.31 29.91 20.55
CA TRP A 857 7.23 30.71 21.35
C TRP A 857 7.52 30.02 22.68
N VAL A 858 8.75 29.58 22.89
CA VAL A 858 9.14 28.84 24.11
C VAL A 858 9.88 29.74 25.08
N GLN A 859 9.47 29.72 26.35
CA GLN A 859 10.15 30.41 27.45
C GLN A 859 10.41 29.43 28.60
N VAL A 860 11.62 29.43 29.14
CA VAL A 860 11.98 28.66 30.34
C VAL A 860 12.09 29.62 31.50
N LEU A 861 11.26 29.43 32.53
CA LEU A 861 11.30 30.18 33.77
C LEU A 861 11.92 29.31 34.87
N TYR A 862 12.88 29.85 35.60
CA TYR A 862 13.46 29.15 36.75
C TYR A 862 13.87 30.14 37.84
N TYR A 863 14.06 29.63 39.06
CA TYR A 863 14.38 30.43 40.24
C TYR A 863 15.75 30.01 40.79
N PRO A 864 16.84 30.68 40.38
CA PRO A 864 18.20 30.27 40.76
C PRO A 864 18.51 30.52 42.24
N PHE A 865 17.85 31.49 42.87
CA PHE A 865 18.09 31.86 44.27
C PHE A 865 16.97 31.34 45.17
N CYS A 866 17.02 30.05 45.50
CA CYS A 866 16.27 29.51 46.63
C CYS A 866 17.15 29.71 47.88
N GLY A 867 16.88 30.76 48.66
CA GLY A 867 17.65 31.04 49.88
C GLY A 867 17.62 29.85 50.84
N SER A 868 18.78 29.22 51.03
CA SER A 868 19.06 28.40 52.20
C SER A 868 19.07 29.33 53.41
N GLY A 869 17.94 29.45 54.09
CA GLY A 869 17.88 30.00 55.44
C GLY A 869 18.45 28.99 56.44
N GLY A 870 19.74 28.67 56.30
CA GLY A 870 20.53 27.91 57.27
C GLY A 870 21.58 28.84 57.87
N ALA A 871 21.43 29.16 59.15
CA ALA A 871 22.41 29.92 59.91
C ALA A 871 23.79 29.24 59.91
N GLY A 872 24.85 29.99 59.69
CA GLY A 872 26.22 29.58 59.99
C GLY A 872 27.26 30.04 58.96
N ASP A 873 27.99 31.09 59.35
CA ASP A 873 29.37 31.45 58.96
C ASP A 873 29.66 31.79 57.49
N TYR A 874 29.89 33.08 57.20
CA TYR A 874 31.22 33.61 56.88
C TYR A 874 31.20 35.15 56.91
N GLU A 875 32.15 35.72 57.66
CA GLU A 875 32.34 37.14 57.96
C GLU A 875 32.60 38.03 56.74
N GLY A 876 32.17 39.29 56.84
CA GLY A 876 32.58 40.38 55.96
C GLY A 876 31.92 41.70 56.37
N ASP A 877 32.64 42.44 57.23
CA ASP A 877 32.35 43.81 57.73
C ASP A 877 31.67 44.75 56.72
N TYR A 878 30.71 45.57 57.19
CA TYR A 878 30.78 47.03 57.23
C TYR A 878 29.44 47.65 57.73
N THR A 879 29.50 48.16 58.97
CA THR A 879 28.94 49.42 59.50
C THR A 879 27.44 49.76 59.38
N GLU A 880 26.82 49.83 60.56
CA GLU A 880 25.96 50.91 61.09
C GLU A 880 24.63 51.29 60.40
N GLU A 881 23.55 50.90 61.10
CA GLU A 881 22.35 51.67 61.45
C GLU A 881 21.50 52.38 60.37
N ASP A 882 20.24 51.96 60.26
CA ASP A 882 19.13 52.90 60.53
C ASP A 882 17.90 52.16 61.13
N PRO A 883 17.52 52.39 62.40
CA PRO A 883 16.41 51.71 63.07
C PRO A 883 15.10 52.48 62.88
N GLN A 884 14.60 52.55 61.66
CA GLN A 884 13.23 52.99 61.38
C GLN A 884 12.62 52.14 60.27
N ILE A 885 11.96 51.04 60.66
CA ILE A 885 10.70 50.50 60.11
C ILE A 885 10.33 49.24 60.96
N MET A 886 10.41 49.35 62.29
CA MET A 886 9.66 48.44 63.15
C MET A 886 8.22 48.92 63.23
N ARG A 887 7.37 48.44 62.30
CA ARG A 887 5.96 48.04 62.50
C ARG A 887 5.20 48.09 61.17
N GLN A 888 5.14 46.95 60.48
CA GLN A 888 3.88 46.47 59.89
C GLN A 888 3.91 44.94 59.69
N LYS A 889 3.10 44.27 60.51
CA LYS A 889 2.42 42.97 60.34
C LYS A 889 3.04 41.88 59.45
N ARG A 890 3.39 40.77 60.13
CA ARG A 890 3.11 39.36 59.77
C ARG A 890 2.50 39.12 58.37
N SER A 891 3.36 38.70 57.43
CA SER A 891 3.13 37.50 56.61
C SER A 891 4.48 36.90 56.25
N LEU A 892 4.84 35.78 56.87
CA LEU A 892 5.94 34.92 56.41
C LEU A 892 5.49 34.26 55.08
N ARG A 893 5.59 35.01 53.98
CA ARG A 893 5.81 34.41 52.67
C ARG A 893 7.33 34.36 52.50
N PRO A 894 7.93 33.23 52.12
CA PRO A 894 9.30 33.24 51.63
C PRO A 894 9.34 34.24 50.47
N GLU A 895 10.14 35.29 50.56
CA GLU A 895 10.44 36.18 49.43
C GLU A 895 11.10 35.30 48.36
N LEU A 896 10.29 34.85 47.41
CA LEU A 896 10.78 34.16 46.21
C LEU A 896 11.57 35.19 45.42
N GLY A 897 12.84 34.92 45.16
CA GLY A 897 13.65 35.74 44.25
C GLY A 897 12.96 35.91 42.88
N GLU A 898 13.35 36.95 42.14
CA GLU A 898 12.80 37.18 40.80
C GLU A 898 13.07 35.98 39.87
N PRO A 899 12.07 35.51 39.10
CA PRO A 899 12.27 34.42 38.14
C PRO A 899 13.18 34.88 37.00
N VAL A 900 14.16 34.06 36.67
CA VAL A 900 14.92 34.24 35.43
C VAL A 900 14.10 33.66 34.29
N ILE A 901 13.83 34.48 33.28
CA ILE A 901 13.09 34.10 32.07
C ILE A 901 14.08 33.97 30.91
N LEU A 902 14.36 32.73 30.50
CA LEU A 902 15.10 32.44 29.27
C LEU A 902 14.10 32.40 28.10
N ARG A 903 14.20 33.38 27.19
CA ARG A 903 13.39 33.42 25.97
C ARG A 903 14.13 32.68 24.86
N CYS A 904 13.55 31.60 24.37
CA CYS A 904 14.12 30.81 23.28
C CYS A 904 13.72 31.40 21.92
N GLN A 905 14.41 31.00 20.85
CA GLN A 905 13.99 31.33 19.49
C GLN A 905 12.61 30.72 19.17
N PRO A 906 11.79 31.39 18.33
CA PRO A 906 10.49 30.84 17.93
C PRO A 906 10.68 29.61 17.05
N TYR A 907 9.98 28.52 17.39
CA TYR A 907 9.92 27.32 16.56
C TYR A 907 8.91 27.55 15.43
N LYS A 908 9.41 27.77 14.20
CA LYS A 908 8.58 27.96 13.01
C LYS A 908 8.14 26.60 12.45
N LEU A 909 6.85 26.46 12.15
CA LEU A 909 6.32 25.27 11.47
C LEU A 909 6.43 25.48 9.95
N PRO A 910 7.08 24.56 9.20
CA PRO A 910 7.13 24.65 7.74
C PRO A 910 5.73 24.57 7.13
N LEU A 911 5.45 25.43 6.15
CA LEU A 911 4.11 25.50 5.55
C LEU A 911 3.75 24.21 4.79
N THR A 912 4.76 23.48 4.31
CA THR A 912 4.59 22.16 3.67
C THR A 912 3.97 21.12 4.60
N GLU A 913 4.07 21.29 5.92
CA GLU A 913 3.53 20.31 6.88
C GLU A 913 2.01 20.30 6.97
N LEU A 914 1.37 21.36 6.48
CA LEU A 914 -0.08 21.48 6.38
C LEU A 914 -0.64 20.96 5.04
N LEU A 915 0.19 20.23 4.28
CA LEU A 915 -0.15 19.63 2.99
C LEU A 915 -0.18 18.10 3.05
N LEU A 916 -0.95 17.51 2.15
CA LEU A 916 -1.12 16.09 1.94
C LEU A 916 -0.92 15.77 0.45
N PRO A 917 -0.21 14.70 0.09
CA PRO A 917 0.00 14.34 -1.30
C PRO A 917 -1.33 13.95 -1.95
N HIS A 918 -1.65 14.55 -3.09
CA HIS A 918 -2.90 14.27 -3.80
C HIS A 918 -2.65 13.47 -5.07
N LYS A 919 -3.02 12.19 -5.05
CA LYS A 919 -2.92 11.29 -6.20
C LYS A 919 -3.88 11.72 -7.29
N ILE A 920 -3.33 12.09 -8.45
CA ILE A 920 -4.08 12.55 -9.61
C ILE A 920 -3.36 12.12 -10.88
N SER A 921 -4.11 11.72 -11.90
CA SER A 921 -3.52 11.37 -13.20
C SER A 921 -2.99 12.61 -13.92
N PRO A 922 -1.95 12.50 -14.78
CA PRO A 922 -1.48 13.64 -15.58
C PRO A 922 -2.58 14.30 -16.41
N VAL A 923 -3.49 13.48 -16.97
CA VAL A 923 -4.60 13.97 -17.79
C VAL A 923 -5.57 14.81 -16.96
N GLU A 924 -5.97 14.36 -15.77
CA GLU A 924 -6.82 15.15 -14.88
C GLU A 924 -6.11 16.38 -14.35
N PHE A 925 -4.82 16.30 -14.03
CA PHE A 925 -4.04 17.44 -13.56
C PHE A 925 -4.00 18.56 -14.60
N PHE A 926 -3.67 18.25 -15.87
CA PHE A 926 -3.65 19.26 -16.93
C PHE A 926 -5.06 19.73 -17.33
N ARG A 927 -6.10 18.97 -17.03
CA ARG A 927 -7.49 19.42 -17.21
C ARG A 927 -7.95 20.36 -16.10
N LEU A 928 -7.50 20.12 -14.87
CA LEU A 928 -7.79 20.97 -13.70
C LEU A 928 -6.89 22.21 -13.64
N TRP A 929 -5.65 22.15 -14.13
CA TRP A 929 -4.66 23.23 -14.07
C TRP A 929 -5.16 24.60 -14.59
N PRO A 930 -5.84 24.69 -15.75
CA PRO A 930 -6.39 25.96 -16.24
C PRO A 930 -7.60 26.45 -15.43
N SER A 931 -8.29 25.56 -14.72
CA SER A 931 -9.51 25.88 -13.95
C SER A 931 -9.25 26.42 -12.55
N LEU A 932 -7.99 26.42 -12.09
CA LEU A 932 -7.63 26.91 -10.76
C LEU A 932 -7.54 28.45 -10.77
N PRO A 933 -8.32 29.14 -9.91
CA PRO A 933 -8.49 30.59 -9.98
C PRO A 933 -7.32 31.40 -9.42
N ALA A 934 -6.50 30.82 -8.53
CA ALA A 934 -5.44 31.53 -7.84
C ALA A 934 -4.06 31.09 -8.35
N ILE A 935 -3.18 32.05 -8.67
CA ILE A 935 -1.88 31.82 -9.31
C ILE A 935 -0.79 32.64 -8.62
N VAL A 936 0.37 32.03 -8.36
CA VAL A 936 1.60 32.68 -7.89
C VAL A 936 2.78 32.17 -8.69
N GLU A 937 3.60 33.07 -9.19
CA GLU A 937 4.82 32.77 -9.97
C GLU A 937 6.04 33.38 -9.29
N TYR A 938 7.13 32.63 -9.23
CA TYR A 938 8.41 33.11 -8.70
C TYR A 938 9.57 32.36 -9.35
N THR A 939 10.76 32.96 -9.32
CA THR A 939 11.98 32.39 -9.88
C THR A 939 12.97 32.13 -8.75
N GLY A 940 13.62 30.96 -8.77
CA GLY A 940 14.68 30.60 -7.85
C GLY A 940 15.90 30.09 -8.60
N THR A 941 17.08 30.24 -8.00
CA THR A 941 18.35 29.81 -8.60
C THR A 941 19.19 28.98 -7.65
N TYR A 942 19.97 28.06 -8.19
CA TYR A 942 20.96 27.30 -7.42
C TYR A 942 22.12 26.85 -8.30
N THR A 943 23.25 26.55 -7.68
CA THR A 943 24.44 26.02 -8.35
C THR A 943 24.47 24.50 -8.23
N TYR A 944 24.89 23.81 -9.28
CA TYR A 944 25.06 22.35 -9.28
C TYR A 944 26.45 21.94 -9.74
N GLU A 945 26.95 20.80 -9.28
CA GLU A 945 28.29 20.33 -9.63
C GLU A 945 28.25 19.47 -10.91
N GLY A 946 29.03 19.85 -11.95
CA GLY A 946 29.31 19.01 -13.12
C GLY A 946 29.27 19.73 -14.47
N SER A 947 30.24 19.43 -15.35
CA SER A 947 30.32 20.02 -16.70
C SER A 947 29.16 19.53 -17.58
N GLY A 948 28.52 20.46 -18.31
CA GLY A 948 27.23 20.27 -18.99
C GLY A 948 27.16 19.10 -19.99
N PHE A 949 28.30 18.58 -20.45
CA PHE A 949 28.36 17.41 -21.35
C PHE A 949 28.52 16.06 -20.64
N LYS A 950 29.05 16.01 -19.41
CA LYS A 950 29.15 14.78 -18.60
C LYS A 950 27.89 14.50 -17.76
N ALA A 951 27.11 15.53 -17.46
CA ALA A 951 25.86 15.44 -16.69
C ALA A 951 24.72 14.70 -17.42
N THR A 952 24.74 14.66 -18.76
CA THR A 952 23.72 13.97 -19.57
C THR A 952 24.03 12.49 -19.83
N ALA A 953 25.27 12.04 -19.58
CA ALA A 953 25.73 10.67 -19.81
C ALA A 953 25.69 9.76 -18.57
N ALA A 954 25.48 10.31 -17.37
CA ALA A 954 25.42 9.55 -16.12
C ALA A 954 24.03 8.92 -15.91
N GLN A 955 23.68 7.90 -16.70
CA GLN A 955 22.52 7.01 -16.44
C GLN A 955 22.93 5.62 -15.91
N GLN A 956 24.20 5.41 -15.55
CA GLN A 956 24.65 4.12 -15.03
C GLN A 956 24.64 4.00 -13.50
N TYR A 957 24.70 5.10 -12.73
CA TYR A 957 24.60 5.05 -11.26
C TYR A 957 24.10 6.41 -10.69
N GLY A 958 22.82 6.53 -10.29
CA GLY A 958 22.30 7.66 -9.48
C GLY A 958 21.54 8.80 -10.19
N ALA A 959 20.91 9.68 -9.39
CA ALA A 959 20.11 10.84 -9.83
C ALA A 959 20.95 11.90 -10.57
N SER A 960 20.37 12.58 -11.55
CA SER A 960 21.08 13.54 -12.42
C SER A 960 21.63 14.76 -11.64
N PRO A 961 22.90 15.16 -11.85
CA PRO A 961 23.56 16.20 -11.04
C PRO A 961 22.87 17.57 -11.07
N PHE A 962 22.19 17.93 -12.16
CA PHE A 962 21.46 19.20 -12.28
C PHE A 962 20.08 19.22 -11.58
N LEU A 963 19.68 18.16 -10.86
CA LEU A 963 18.51 18.14 -9.96
C LEU A 963 18.92 18.24 -8.48
N SER A 964 20.19 18.51 -8.18
CA SER A 964 20.74 18.54 -6.82
C SER A 964 19.99 19.50 -5.88
N GLY A 965 19.70 20.72 -6.33
CA GLY A 965 18.97 21.73 -5.54
C GLY A 965 17.50 21.40 -5.29
N LEU A 966 16.93 20.45 -6.04
CA LEU A 966 15.53 20.01 -5.90
C LEU A 966 15.40 18.60 -5.30
N LYS A 967 16.50 18.01 -4.82
CA LYS A 967 16.52 16.65 -4.26
C LYS A 967 15.52 16.49 -3.09
N SER A 968 15.38 17.53 -2.26
CA SER A 968 14.49 17.53 -1.10
C SER A 968 13.01 17.44 -1.47
N LEU A 969 12.60 17.79 -2.70
CA LEU A 969 11.18 17.68 -3.10
C LEU A 969 10.63 16.25 -3.02
N SER A 970 11.49 15.23 -3.11
CA SER A 970 11.05 13.83 -3.00
C SER A 970 10.59 13.43 -1.59
N SER A 971 11.01 14.15 -0.54
CA SER A 971 10.60 13.90 0.85
C SER A 971 9.44 14.79 1.31
N LYS A 972 9.02 15.77 0.48
CA LYS A 972 7.91 16.68 0.79
C LYS A 972 6.55 16.04 0.43
N PRO A 973 5.44 16.47 1.06
CA PRO A 973 4.10 15.88 0.90
C PRO A 973 3.42 16.27 -0.42
N PHE A 974 4.12 16.10 -1.54
CA PHE A 974 3.61 16.29 -2.89
C PHE A 974 3.55 14.96 -3.64
N HIS A 975 2.47 14.77 -4.40
CA HIS A 975 2.42 13.70 -5.39
C HIS A 975 3.06 14.17 -6.70
N ARG A 976 4.07 13.43 -7.18
CA ARG A 976 4.68 13.67 -8.49
C ARG A 976 3.78 13.16 -9.61
N VAL A 977 3.17 14.09 -10.33
CA VAL A 977 2.23 13.81 -11.41
C VAL A 977 2.97 13.50 -12.71
N CYS A 978 3.88 14.40 -13.12
CA CYS A 978 4.71 14.22 -14.30
C CYS A 978 6.11 14.81 -14.13
N SER A 979 7.06 14.29 -14.89
CA SER A 979 8.39 14.87 -15.00
C SER A 979 8.99 14.62 -16.38
N HIS A 980 9.48 15.68 -16.99
CA HIS A 980 10.12 15.64 -18.30
C HIS A 980 11.51 16.26 -18.20
N ILE A 981 12.52 15.64 -18.80
CA ILE A 981 13.89 16.15 -18.84
C ILE A 981 14.18 16.58 -20.27
N ILE A 982 14.49 17.86 -20.45
CA ILE A 982 14.79 18.49 -21.74
C ILE A 982 16.31 18.45 -21.95
N ARG A 983 16.76 17.43 -22.68
CA ARG A 983 18.20 17.15 -22.87
C ARG A 983 18.94 18.24 -23.66
N THR A 984 18.24 18.96 -24.55
CA THR A 984 18.83 19.97 -25.45
C THR A 984 19.32 21.23 -24.74
N VAL A 985 18.73 21.57 -23.59
CA VAL A 985 19.05 22.79 -22.80
C VAL A 985 19.48 22.44 -21.36
N ALA A 986 19.75 21.15 -21.08
CA ALA A 986 19.95 20.65 -19.71
C ALA A 986 18.86 21.18 -18.75
N GLY A 987 17.60 21.13 -19.20
CA GLY A 987 16.44 21.63 -18.48
C GLY A 987 15.48 20.52 -18.04
N PHE A 988 14.47 20.86 -17.25
CA PHE A 988 13.45 19.92 -16.81
C PHE A 988 12.10 20.62 -16.55
N GLN A 989 11.03 19.84 -16.59
CA GLN A 989 9.70 20.22 -16.15
C GLN A 989 9.21 19.20 -15.12
N LEU A 990 8.79 19.67 -13.94
CA LEU A 990 8.18 18.85 -12.89
C LEU A 990 6.75 19.32 -12.62
N CYS A 991 5.81 18.38 -12.48
CA CYS A 991 4.43 18.63 -12.14
C CYS A 991 4.11 17.94 -10.80
N LEU A 992 3.68 18.71 -9.81
CA LEU A 992 3.43 18.27 -8.45
C LEU A 992 2.00 18.64 -8.01
N ALA A 993 1.35 17.78 -7.22
CA ALA A 993 0.00 18.00 -6.72
C ALA A 993 -0.12 17.66 -5.22
N ALA A 994 -0.78 18.52 -4.47
CA ALA A 994 -1.07 18.36 -3.05
C ALA A 994 -2.47 18.90 -2.70
N LYS A 995 -2.93 18.59 -1.50
CA LYS A 995 -4.11 19.17 -0.86
C LYS A 995 -3.76 19.71 0.52
N THR A 996 -4.38 20.80 0.95
CA THR A 996 -4.29 21.23 2.35
C THR A 996 -5.05 20.26 3.25
N TRP A 997 -4.79 20.28 4.57
CA TRP A 997 -5.56 19.49 5.54
C TRP A 997 -7.08 19.75 5.48
N TYR A 998 -7.48 20.92 4.98
CA TYR A 998 -8.87 21.35 4.84
C TYR A 998 -9.45 21.12 3.43
N GLY A 999 -8.73 20.39 2.57
CA GLY A 999 -9.24 19.95 1.27
C GLY A 999 -9.01 20.90 0.09
N GLY A 1000 -8.35 22.04 0.30
CA GLY A 1000 -7.98 22.96 -0.79
C GLY A 1000 -6.92 22.34 -1.70
N PHE A 1001 -7.08 22.46 -3.02
CA PHE A 1001 -6.17 21.87 -4.01
C PHE A 1001 -4.99 22.80 -4.26
N LEU A 1002 -3.77 22.24 -4.34
CA LEU A 1002 -2.53 22.93 -4.68
C LEU A 1002 -1.80 22.19 -5.80
N GLY A 1003 -1.69 22.80 -6.97
CA GLY A 1003 -0.86 22.33 -8.07
C GLY A 1003 0.41 23.17 -8.18
N MET A 1004 1.53 22.55 -8.51
CA MET A 1004 2.80 23.25 -8.77
C MET A 1004 3.48 22.70 -10.03
N MET A 1005 3.95 23.60 -10.88
CA MET A 1005 4.82 23.30 -12.02
C MET A 1005 6.17 23.98 -11.83
N ILE A 1006 7.25 23.24 -12.06
CA ILE A 1006 8.62 23.75 -11.94
C ILE A 1006 9.31 23.57 -13.29
N PHE A 1007 9.85 24.65 -13.83
CA PHE A 1007 10.61 24.68 -15.07
C PHE A 1007 12.06 25.05 -14.77
N GLY A 1008 12.98 24.13 -14.97
CA GLY A 1008 14.43 24.36 -14.80
C GLY A 1008 15.12 24.53 -16.14
N ALA A 1009 16.00 25.51 -16.26
CA ALA A 1009 16.91 25.70 -17.40
C ALA A 1009 18.32 26.04 -16.90
N SER A 1010 19.32 25.31 -17.39
CA SER A 1010 20.73 25.52 -17.02
C SER A 1010 21.38 26.62 -17.86
N GLU A 1011 22.18 27.46 -17.21
CA GLU A 1011 22.96 28.51 -17.85
C GLU A 1011 24.36 28.03 -18.17
N VAL A 1012 24.53 27.33 -19.29
CA VAL A 1012 25.87 26.95 -19.74
C VAL A 1012 26.55 28.15 -20.41
N SER A 1013 27.46 28.82 -19.70
CA SER A 1013 28.32 29.85 -20.30
C SER A 1013 29.26 29.19 -21.32
N ARG A 1014 29.21 29.63 -22.59
CA ARG A 1014 30.17 29.24 -23.65
C ARG A 1014 31.38 30.19 -23.66
N ASN A 1015 31.98 30.46 -22.51
CA ASN A 1015 33.29 31.13 -22.45
C ASN A 1015 34.36 30.05 -22.25
N VAL A 1016 34.88 29.50 -23.34
CA VAL A 1016 35.88 28.41 -23.31
C VAL A 1016 37.28 28.89 -22.93
N ASP A 1017 37.52 30.21 -22.81
CA ASP A 1017 38.89 30.74 -22.66
C ASP A 1017 39.25 31.34 -21.29
N LEU A 1018 38.35 31.35 -20.30
CA LEU A 1018 38.63 31.90 -18.97
C LEU A 1018 37.96 31.10 -17.85
N GLY A 1019 38.32 29.82 -17.68
CA GLY A 1019 38.32 29.07 -16.40
C GLY A 1019 37.05 28.91 -15.54
N ASP A 1020 36.01 29.71 -15.72
CA ASP A 1020 34.83 29.77 -14.86
C ASP A 1020 33.60 29.24 -15.63
N GLU A 1021 33.43 27.92 -15.64
CA GLU A 1021 32.16 27.30 -16.03
C GLU A 1021 31.13 27.60 -14.94
N THR A 1022 30.27 28.60 -15.13
CA THR A 1022 29.14 28.85 -14.22
C THR A 1022 28.08 27.77 -14.42
N THR A 1023 27.86 26.92 -13.42
CA THR A 1023 26.85 25.84 -13.40
C THR A 1023 25.59 26.28 -12.63
N THR A 1024 25.03 27.42 -13.00
CA THR A 1024 23.81 27.99 -12.39
C THR A 1024 22.56 27.44 -13.08
N MET A 1025 21.59 26.95 -12.30
CA MET A 1025 20.28 26.52 -12.74
C MET A 1025 19.24 27.58 -12.36
N ILE A 1026 18.46 28.05 -13.33
CA ILE A 1026 17.30 28.91 -13.08
C ILE A 1026 16.04 28.05 -13.09
N CYS A 1027 15.27 28.11 -12.02
CA CYS A 1027 13.99 27.42 -11.86
C CYS A 1027 12.84 28.41 -11.76
N LYS A 1028 11.89 28.37 -12.70
CA LYS A 1028 10.61 29.07 -12.59
C LYS A 1028 9.59 28.16 -11.90
N PHE A 1029 9.01 28.62 -10.81
CA PHE A 1029 7.96 27.94 -10.07
C PHE A 1029 6.63 28.62 -10.36
N VAL A 1030 5.65 27.84 -10.78
CA VAL A 1030 4.27 28.28 -10.99
C VAL A 1030 3.39 27.46 -10.05
N VAL A 1031 2.70 28.13 -9.14
CA VAL A 1031 1.81 27.51 -8.16
C VAL A 1031 0.39 27.97 -8.43
N ARG A 1032 -0.54 27.02 -8.59
CA ARG A 1032 -1.97 27.29 -8.74
C ARG A 1032 -2.76 26.62 -7.62
N ALA A 1033 -3.74 27.31 -7.05
CA ALA A 1033 -4.55 26.78 -5.95
C ALA A 1033 -6.05 26.97 -6.21
N SER A 1034 -6.87 26.17 -5.51
CA SER A 1034 -8.34 26.34 -5.52
C SER A 1034 -8.78 27.65 -4.88
N ASP A 1035 -8.04 28.12 -3.87
CA ASP A 1035 -8.41 29.26 -3.03
C ASP A 1035 -7.30 30.32 -2.99
N ALA A 1036 -7.70 31.60 -3.07
CA ALA A 1036 -6.77 32.73 -3.09
C ALA A 1036 -6.03 32.93 -1.75
N SER A 1037 -6.58 32.45 -0.63
CA SER A 1037 -5.92 32.48 0.69
C SER A 1037 -4.63 31.66 0.70
N ILE A 1038 -4.62 30.49 0.06
CA ILE A 1038 -3.46 29.60 -0.02
C ILE A 1038 -2.30 30.30 -0.75
N THR A 1039 -2.58 30.90 -1.91
CA THR A 1039 -1.59 31.64 -2.69
C THR A 1039 -1.11 32.91 -1.98
N LYS A 1040 -1.99 33.60 -1.23
CA LYS A 1040 -1.63 34.81 -0.49
C LYS A 1040 -0.64 34.50 0.64
N GLU A 1041 -0.82 33.39 1.33
CA GLU A 1041 0.10 32.94 2.38
C GLU A 1041 1.44 32.47 1.82
N ILE A 1042 1.45 31.76 0.67
CA ILE A 1042 2.69 31.40 -0.03
C ILE A 1042 3.43 32.65 -0.50
N GLY A 1043 2.72 33.63 -1.05
CA GLY A 1043 3.29 34.88 -1.58
C GLY A 1043 3.76 35.88 -0.52
N SER A 1044 3.46 35.67 0.77
CA SER A 1044 3.87 36.59 1.85
C SER A 1044 5.36 36.47 2.20
N ASP A 1045 5.94 35.29 2.01
CA ASP A 1045 7.36 34.98 2.24
C ASP A 1045 7.81 33.89 1.26
N LEU A 1046 8.28 34.31 0.10
CA LEU A 1046 8.68 33.41 -0.98
C LEU A 1046 9.98 32.67 -0.68
N GLN A 1047 10.93 33.30 0.02
CA GLN A 1047 12.18 32.66 0.42
C GLN A 1047 11.90 31.57 1.46
N GLY A 1048 11.11 31.87 2.50
CA GLY A 1048 10.72 30.86 3.48
C GLY A 1048 9.93 29.70 2.87
N TRP A 1049 9.14 29.95 1.83
CA TRP A 1049 8.46 28.88 1.07
C TRP A 1049 9.43 28.01 0.24
N LEU A 1050 10.41 28.63 -0.42
CA LEU A 1050 11.46 27.89 -1.14
C LEU A 1050 12.34 27.07 -0.18
N ASP A 1051 12.66 27.62 0.99
CA ASP A 1051 13.39 26.93 2.05
C ASP A 1051 12.58 25.72 2.56
N ASP A 1052 11.27 25.88 2.79
CA ASP A 1052 10.38 24.80 3.20
C ASP A 1052 10.31 23.68 2.13
N LEU A 1053 10.39 24.01 0.84
CA LEU A 1053 10.36 23.05 -0.27
C LEU A 1053 11.70 22.36 -0.55
N THR A 1054 12.80 23.10 -0.42
CA THR A 1054 14.13 22.69 -0.92
C THR A 1054 15.19 22.53 0.17
N ASP A 1055 14.81 22.69 1.43
CA ASP A 1055 15.71 22.71 2.60
C ASP A 1055 16.85 23.74 2.45
N GLY A 1056 16.53 24.91 1.88
CA GLY A 1056 17.47 26.00 1.62
C GLY A 1056 18.37 25.81 0.39
N GLY A 1057 18.06 24.85 -0.49
CA GLY A 1057 18.84 24.57 -1.69
C GLY A 1057 18.65 25.57 -2.84
N VAL A 1058 17.63 26.45 -2.79
CA VAL A 1058 17.29 27.39 -3.87
C VAL A 1058 17.09 28.81 -3.30
N GLU A 1059 17.79 29.78 -3.90
CA GLU A 1059 17.67 31.20 -3.55
C GLU A 1059 16.65 31.90 -4.45
N TYR A 1060 15.72 32.66 -3.86
CA TYR A 1060 14.75 33.48 -4.58
C TYR A 1060 15.44 34.61 -5.35
N MET A 1061 15.10 34.78 -6.62
CA MET A 1061 15.51 35.93 -7.42
C MET A 1061 14.30 36.80 -7.79
N PRO A 1062 14.32 38.12 -7.49
CA PRO A 1062 13.23 39.02 -7.84
C PRO A 1062 13.13 39.20 -9.37
N GLU A 1063 11.91 39.33 -9.88
CA GLU A 1063 11.68 39.42 -11.33
C GLU A 1063 12.40 40.59 -12.01
N ASP A 1064 12.61 41.70 -11.31
CA ASP A 1064 13.27 42.88 -11.86
C ASP A 1064 14.76 42.62 -12.14
N GLU A 1065 15.42 41.85 -11.28
CA GLU A 1065 16.81 41.41 -11.50
C GLU A 1065 16.91 40.36 -12.60
N VAL A 1066 15.93 39.45 -12.70
CA VAL A 1066 15.85 38.48 -13.81
C VAL A 1066 15.66 39.19 -15.15
N LYS A 1067 14.80 40.22 -15.22
CA LYS A 1067 14.59 41.02 -16.44
C LYS A 1067 15.83 41.84 -16.80
N GLN A 1068 16.52 42.42 -15.82
CA GLN A 1068 17.79 43.13 -16.04
C GLN A 1068 18.90 42.18 -16.53
N ALA A 1069 19.04 41.00 -15.91
CA ALA A 1069 20.00 39.98 -16.34
C ALA A 1069 19.70 39.46 -17.76
N ALA A 1070 18.41 39.24 -18.09
CA ALA A 1070 17.99 38.85 -19.43
C ALA A 1070 18.25 39.95 -20.48
N ALA A 1071 17.99 41.21 -20.15
CA ALA A 1071 18.24 42.35 -21.04
C ALA A 1071 19.75 42.56 -21.30
N GLU A 1072 20.57 42.47 -20.27
CA GLU A 1072 22.03 42.57 -20.37
C GLU A 1072 22.61 41.44 -21.24
N ARG A 1073 22.07 40.22 -21.11
CA ARG A 1073 22.45 39.07 -21.95
C ARG A 1073 22.00 39.23 -23.39
N LEU A 1074 20.80 39.75 -23.63
CA LEU A 1074 20.35 40.06 -24.99
C LEU A 1074 21.30 41.06 -25.64
N ARG A 1075 21.71 42.10 -24.90
CA ARG A 1075 22.71 43.09 -25.35
C ARG A 1075 24.04 42.43 -25.72
N ILE A 1076 24.62 41.62 -24.82
CA ILE A 1076 25.88 40.90 -25.06
C ILE A 1076 25.77 39.94 -26.26
N SER A 1077 24.63 39.26 -26.41
CA SER A 1077 24.39 38.35 -27.54
C SER A 1077 24.26 39.09 -28.87
N MET A 1078 23.61 40.26 -28.87
CA MET A 1078 23.47 41.12 -30.05
C MET A 1078 24.82 41.73 -30.45
N GLU A 1079 25.65 42.14 -29.49
CA GLU A 1079 27.03 42.60 -29.73
C GLU A 1079 27.91 41.49 -30.32
N ARG A 1080 27.79 40.24 -29.82
CA ARG A 1080 28.51 39.08 -30.38
C ARG A 1080 28.03 38.70 -31.78
N ILE A 1081 26.73 38.79 -32.06
CA ILE A 1081 26.18 38.56 -33.41
C ILE A 1081 26.65 39.66 -34.37
N ALA A 1082 26.77 40.91 -33.91
CA ALA A 1082 27.32 42.01 -34.70
C ALA A 1082 28.81 41.78 -35.02
N LEU A 1083 29.61 41.32 -34.05
CA LEU A 1083 31.02 40.93 -34.27
C LEU A 1083 31.17 39.75 -35.23
N LEU A 1084 30.30 38.73 -35.14
CA LEU A 1084 30.29 37.58 -36.06
C LEU A 1084 29.81 37.96 -37.47
N LYS A 1085 28.92 38.94 -37.60
CA LYS A 1085 28.54 39.52 -38.91
C LYS A 1085 29.67 40.34 -39.53
N ALA A 1086 30.44 41.06 -38.72
CA ALA A 1086 31.62 41.80 -39.18
C ALA A 1086 32.79 40.88 -39.63
N ALA A 1087 32.83 39.64 -39.15
CA ALA A 1087 33.90 38.67 -39.44
C ALA A 1087 33.64 37.72 -40.62
N ARG A 1088 32.57 37.90 -41.43
CA ARG A 1088 32.34 37.06 -42.63
C ARG A 1088 33.15 37.56 -43.84
N PRO A 1089 33.94 36.71 -44.53
CA PRO A 1089 34.57 37.08 -45.80
C PRO A 1089 33.55 37.18 -46.94
N LYS A 1090 33.70 38.19 -47.82
CA LYS A 1090 32.82 38.44 -48.97
C LYS A 1090 32.79 37.24 -49.93
N ALA A 1091 31.62 36.65 -50.14
CA ALA A 1091 31.38 35.63 -51.17
C ALA A 1091 31.18 36.29 -52.55
N LYS A 1092 31.85 35.73 -53.56
CA LYS A 1092 31.72 36.10 -54.99
C LYS A 1092 30.34 35.67 -55.52
N VAL A 1093 29.65 36.61 -56.16
CA VAL A 1093 28.36 36.41 -56.86
C VAL A 1093 28.63 35.93 -58.30
N PRO A 1094 27.85 34.98 -58.86
CA PRO A 1094 27.87 34.71 -60.29
C PRO A 1094 26.97 35.70 -61.05
N LYS A 1095 27.46 36.10 -62.22
CA LYS A 1095 26.86 37.08 -63.14
C LYS A 1095 25.48 36.67 -63.64
N THR A 1096 24.58 37.64 -63.70
CA THR A 1096 23.63 37.85 -64.81
C THR A 1096 23.52 39.34 -65.05
N ASP A 1097 23.63 39.71 -66.32
CA ASP A 1097 23.79 41.06 -66.87
C ASP A 1097 22.50 41.92 -66.79
N ASP A 1098 22.74 43.24 -66.74
CA ASP A 1098 21.94 44.38 -67.25
C ASP A 1098 20.55 44.68 -66.61
N ASP A 1099 20.16 45.89 -66.19
CA ASP A 1099 20.62 47.26 -66.45
C ASP A 1099 20.23 48.22 -65.29
N GLU A 1100 21.12 49.18 -65.07
CA GLU A 1100 20.98 50.62 -64.75
C GLU A 1100 19.88 51.16 -63.80
N GLU A 1101 20.31 51.83 -62.71
CA GLU A 1101 20.33 53.31 -62.56
C GLU A 1101 20.41 53.75 -61.07
N ASN A 1102 21.47 54.52 -60.77
CA ASN A 1102 21.55 55.76 -59.95
C ASN A 1102 21.04 55.77 -58.48
N GLU A 1103 21.60 56.48 -57.50
CA GLU A 1103 22.86 57.18 -57.20
C GLU A 1103 22.66 57.68 -55.74
N ASP A 1104 23.72 57.59 -54.93
CA ASP A 1104 24.19 58.50 -53.86
C ASP A 1104 23.35 58.97 -52.63
N GLY A 1105 24.01 58.82 -51.45
CA GLY A 1105 24.07 59.78 -50.31
C GLY A 1105 22.85 59.92 -49.39
N VAL A 1106 22.78 59.43 -48.13
CA VAL A 1106 23.53 59.81 -46.89
C VAL A 1106 23.35 61.33 -46.60
N GLU A 1107 22.75 61.84 -45.51
CA GLU A 1107 22.72 61.51 -44.06
C GLU A 1107 21.63 62.38 -43.35
N GLU A 1108 21.11 61.91 -42.18
CA GLU A 1108 20.71 62.67 -40.95
C GLU A 1108 19.64 63.82 -41.02
N GLU A 1109 18.82 64.19 -40.03
CA GLU A 1109 18.73 63.97 -38.57
C GLU A 1109 17.31 64.38 -38.05
N GLU A 1110 17.13 64.29 -36.73
CA GLU A 1110 15.99 64.50 -35.82
C GLU A 1110 15.01 65.70 -36.04
N ASP A 1111 13.76 65.63 -35.51
CA ASP A 1111 13.36 66.38 -34.28
C ASP A 1111 11.83 66.43 -33.96
N LYS A 1112 11.53 66.37 -32.64
CA LYS A 1112 10.46 66.99 -31.80
C LYS A 1112 8.95 66.96 -32.16
N LYS A 1113 8.12 66.70 -31.13
CA LYS A 1113 6.75 67.26 -30.99
C LYS A 1113 6.25 67.40 -29.54
N LYS A 1114 5.61 68.53 -29.23
CA LYS A 1114 4.77 68.83 -28.04
C LYS A 1114 3.60 69.75 -28.45
N GLU A 1115 2.40 69.47 -27.89
CA GLU A 1115 1.19 70.33 -27.72
C GLU A 1115 0.47 70.86 -29.00
N LYS A 1116 -0.86 71.10 -29.11
CA LYS A 1116 -2.04 71.09 -28.22
C LYS A 1116 -3.35 71.07 -29.08
N LYS A 1117 -4.43 70.54 -28.47
CA LYS A 1117 -5.89 70.48 -28.78
C LYS A 1117 -6.54 71.44 -29.81
N LYS A 1118 -7.55 70.94 -30.57
CA LYS A 1118 -9.01 71.21 -30.37
C LYS A 1118 -9.95 70.44 -31.34
N ASP A 1119 -11.00 69.87 -30.73
CA ASP A 1119 -12.40 69.60 -31.12
C ASP A 1119 -12.86 69.49 -32.59
N GLY A 1120 -13.75 68.49 -32.84
CA GLY A 1120 -14.81 68.57 -33.85
C GLY A 1120 -14.94 67.38 -34.81
N GLU A 1121 -16.01 66.61 -34.60
CA GLU A 1121 -16.74 65.62 -35.41
C GLU A 1121 -16.48 65.37 -36.92
N GLU A 1122 -16.87 64.13 -37.28
CA GLU A 1122 -17.31 63.59 -38.58
C GLU A 1122 -16.33 62.79 -39.48
N ASP A 1123 -16.73 61.51 -39.61
CA ASP A 1123 -16.74 60.63 -40.78
C ASP A 1123 -15.46 60.13 -41.47
N ASP A 1124 -15.26 58.84 -41.21
CA ASP A 1124 -15.13 57.74 -42.17
C ASP A 1124 -13.74 57.20 -42.56
N LYS A 1125 -13.58 55.90 -42.25
CA LYS A 1125 -12.58 54.91 -42.71
C LYS A 1125 -11.14 55.01 -42.21
N LYS A 1126 -10.89 54.37 -41.05
CA LYS A 1126 -9.64 53.62 -40.78
C LYS A 1126 -9.96 52.13 -40.65
N GLY A 1127 -9.22 51.31 -41.38
CA GLY A 1127 -9.17 49.86 -41.19
C GLY A 1127 -8.65 49.49 -39.79
N PRO A 1128 -9.00 48.29 -39.28
CA PRO A 1128 -8.71 47.92 -37.91
C PRO A 1128 -7.22 47.63 -37.72
N ALA A 1129 -6.60 48.36 -36.80
CA ALA A 1129 -5.37 47.96 -36.15
C ALA A 1129 -5.72 46.91 -35.08
N THR A 1130 -5.17 45.71 -35.20
CA THR A 1130 -5.18 44.68 -34.16
C THR A 1130 -3.74 44.34 -33.78
N LEU A 1131 -3.15 45.17 -32.92
CA LEU A 1131 -2.11 44.74 -31.99
C LEU A 1131 -2.75 44.79 -30.60
N SER A 1132 -3.47 43.72 -30.25
CA SER A 1132 -3.83 43.45 -28.86
C SER A 1132 -2.56 43.06 -28.11
N LYS A 1133 -2.40 43.59 -26.88
CA LYS A 1133 -1.38 43.10 -25.95
C LYS A 1133 -1.66 41.63 -25.68
N LEU A 1134 -0.76 40.76 -26.15
CA LEU A 1134 -0.80 39.33 -25.89
C LEU A 1134 -0.74 39.09 -24.38
N THR A 1135 -1.65 38.27 -23.89
CA THR A 1135 -1.70 37.83 -22.49
C THR A 1135 -0.56 36.85 -22.20
N ALA A 1136 -0.18 36.68 -20.92
CA ALA A 1136 0.87 35.76 -20.52
C ALA A 1136 0.61 34.31 -21.01
N GLU A 1137 -0.67 33.90 -21.06
CA GLU A 1137 -1.09 32.61 -21.60
C GLU A 1137 -0.90 32.50 -23.12
N GLU A 1138 -1.08 33.58 -23.88
CA GLU A 1138 -0.83 33.60 -25.32
C GLU A 1138 0.67 33.62 -25.65
N VAL A 1139 1.49 34.30 -24.84
CA VAL A 1139 2.96 34.28 -24.95
C VAL A 1139 3.50 32.89 -24.59
N GLU A 1140 2.94 32.24 -23.56
CA GLU A 1140 3.28 30.88 -23.17
C GLU A 1140 2.89 29.87 -24.26
N HIS A 1141 1.68 29.99 -24.82
CA HIS A 1141 1.22 29.14 -25.93
C HIS A 1141 2.03 29.34 -27.22
N LEU A 1142 2.41 30.58 -27.55
CA LEU A 1142 3.28 30.88 -28.69
C LEU A 1142 4.73 30.41 -28.47
N SER A 1143 5.22 30.46 -27.23
CA SER A 1143 6.56 29.94 -26.88
C SER A 1143 6.61 28.42 -26.91
N LEU A 1144 5.56 27.73 -26.47
CA LEU A 1144 5.38 26.28 -26.61
C LEU A 1144 5.26 25.88 -28.07
N GLN A 1145 4.51 26.64 -28.87
CA GLN A 1145 4.38 26.39 -30.30
C GLN A 1145 5.70 26.63 -31.05
N ALA A 1146 6.47 27.64 -30.67
CA ALA A 1146 7.81 27.91 -31.22
C ALA A 1146 8.83 26.83 -30.80
N ALA A 1147 8.79 26.37 -29.55
CA ALA A 1147 9.65 25.29 -29.07
C ALA A 1147 9.34 23.95 -29.75
N VAL A 1148 8.05 23.63 -29.98
CA VAL A 1148 7.61 22.44 -30.72
C VAL A 1148 8.04 22.53 -32.19
N LEU A 1149 7.93 23.70 -32.83
CA LEU A 1149 8.40 23.89 -34.20
C LEU A 1149 9.93 23.85 -34.32
N GLN A 1150 10.66 24.32 -33.31
CA GLN A 1150 12.12 24.28 -33.27
C GLN A 1150 12.64 22.84 -33.03
N GLU A 1151 11.99 22.06 -32.16
CA GLU A 1151 12.22 20.61 -31.99
C GLU A 1151 11.88 19.83 -33.27
N TRP A 1152 10.76 20.17 -33.94
CA TRP A 1152 10.40 19.57 -35.23
C TRP A 1152 11.45 19.88 -36.31
N HIS A 1153 11.99 21.09 -36.36
CA HIS A 1153 13.06 21.45 -37.31
C HIS A 1153 14.41 20.81 -36.98
N MET A 1154 14.72 20.58 -35.70
CA MET A 1154 15.92 19.84 -35.28
C MET A 1154 15.81 18.34 -35.59
N LEU A 1155 14.64 17.74 -35.36
CA LEU A 1155 14.33 16.35 -35.74
C LEU A 1155 14.37 16.13 -37.25
N CYS A 1156 14.00 17.13 -38.05
CA CYS A 1156 14.17 17.07 -39.51
C CYS A 1156 15.64 17.21 -39.94
N LYS A 1157 16.47 17.99 -39.23
CA LYS A 1157 17.91 18.13 -39.52
C LYS A 1157 18.74 16.89 -39.16
N ASP A 1158 18.35 16.16 -38.12
CA ASP A 1158 19.00 14.88 -37.76
C ASP A 1158 18.70 13.75 -38.75
N ARG A 1159 17.73 13.94 -39.66
CA ARG A 1159 17.45 13.02 -40.77
C ARG A 1159 18.38 13.20 -41.96
N ASP A 1160 18.87 14.41 -42.22
CA ASP A 1160 19.79 14.69 -43.34
C ASP A 1160 21.26 14.32 -43.02
N THR A 1161 21.58 14.02 -41.76
CA THR A 1161 22.96 13.67 -41.33
C THR A 1161 23.20 12.16 -41.16
N LYS A 1162 22.23 11.31 -41.51
CA LYS A 1162 22.40 9.85 -41.60
C LYS A 1162 22.27 9.29 -43.02
N VAL A 1163 22.56 10.12 -44.02
CA VAL A 1163 22.91 9.66 -45.37
C VAL A 1163 24.25 10.27 -45.76
N ASN A 1164 25.32 9.68 -45.20
CA ASN A 1164 26.64 9.48 -45.81
C ASN A 1164 27.41 8.44 -45.00
#